data_AF-A0AAD2HTA8-F1
#
_entry.id   AF-A0AAD2HTA8-F1
#
_cell.length_a   1.000
_cell.length_b   1.000
_cell.length_c   1.000
_cell.angle_alpha   90.00
_cell.angle_beta   90.00
_cell.angle_gamma   90.00
#
_symmetry.space_group_name_H-M   'P 1'
#
loop_
_entity.id
_entity.type
_entity.pdbx_description
1 polymer ?
#
loop_
_entity_poly.entity_id
_entity_poly.type
_entity_poly.pdbx_seq_one_letter_code
_entity_poly.pdbx_strand_id
1 'polypeptide(L)'
;MITTASLVESVVESEAQLDVDDVDDNDEEDGAPPASEWYRRGQEKEEEENKPKKKKVEQSDPPRVGMSKIFANGIYPEGEIQHYKDDNAWRTTSEEKRQLEKLANEDPEETYQNARRGAEIHRTVRQHARKNIRPGMSLTEIAENIEAGVRALAENDGIEGGVGFPTGVNLNHCAAHFTPNAGDNTFLQMGDVMKVDIGVHIQGRIIDSAFTLSWDPNYDQLLAAVKAATDTGIREAGIDVRLGELGGLIQETMESYEVEIGSNVYPVKSIENLSGHTIKLYSIHGGSKGKSVPLVKTKDQTKMEEGDYFAIETFGSTGRGRVVESGECSHYARIYDAPNVPLRLTSAKSLLKSINKNFGTLPFCRRYLDRLGESKYLLGLNHLVAQGIVEDYPPLYDQIGSRTAQFEHTILLRPTCKEVIAEETITRFGLVAMVGLPWSIWSASGHDSQQQPEEDIRQPSLHHYAKPGSVPPSARVEHTLKAAERPRLRPWHMWKYGVVAISKATEMTGAVLSHSIWGPKRPTWGLEMTIITSFMRGAGRHSALVDIATIRMIMSLVGLIPLPSDALVTPVTFRVRRRKLRGFLADLDAAEDGKRELSGEWVVGRRTWHRLQSEWKQTQQRRSSSPAQPPERKTERVVLYIHGGAYYLSSAAGQRLITIPLSKYTDARVFGKSLDYRLAPETRFPGPLHDAVSAYLRLVEELHIPSENIIVAGDSAGGGLTLALLMYLRDNAYPLPSAALLMSPWVDLTMSCESWDLNEPYDVVPIPIATNHMHPIALYLGDQVDQYLTHPYASPLFGDFTGLPPLLIQAGDAEVLRDEIALLAHKATLAGVEVRHELYEDAVHIFQTYPFLDSAQRAFMSMREFVRTNLPPQRLHAQAKEGLGREIHTARAHVVRGDGEASEIAKEDLEDEERSSSEEETANRRDGYFTSWGPSRFSMVSPPTSDDEDDRVEDVSSAVEPSQTPMLRRISSVASVILPEHRTPLTRHSSHHRRRSNSQTQMPAVTPSAPAPSPSIRRRSITSHPDITKLVENWTQQGPANETLVYKHPSPSLRTP
;
A
#
# COMPACT_ATOMS: atom_id res chain seq x y z
N MET A 1 67.50 -38.86 -16.73
CA MET A 1 66.88 -39.80 -17.69
C MET A 1 65.48 -40.10 -17.19
N ILE A 2 64.37 -39.84 -17.89
CA ILE A 2 64.08 -39.12 -19.16
C ILE A 2 62.65 -38.55 -18.97
N THR A 3 62.29 -37.27 -19.18
CA THR A 3 63.05 -36.03 -19.51
C THR A 3 62.18 -34.78 -19.22
N THR A 4 62.81 -33.71 -18.70
CA THR A 4 62.56 -32.24 -18.97
C THR A 4 61.17 -31.62 -18.78
N ALA A 5 61.00 -30.34 -18.37
CA ALA A 5 61.87 -29.25 -17.89
C ALA A 5 61.00 -28.27 -17.05
N SER A 6 61.43 -27.47 -16.07
CA SER A 6 62.69 -26.76 -15.76
C SER A 6 62.87 -25.39 -16.45
N LEU A 7 62.52 -24.32 -15.72
CA LEU A 7 62.95 -22.90 -15.81
C LEU A 7 62.20 -22.18 -14.66
N VAL A 8 62.77 -21.57 -13.61
CA VAL A 8 64.14 -21.21 -13.18
C VAL A 8 64.72 -19.92 -13.78
N GLU A 9 64.32 -18.80 -13.17
CA GLU A 9 65.06 -17.55 -12.91
C GLU A 9 64.40 -16.97 -11.62
N SER A 10 65.03 -16.62 -10.49
CA SER A 10 66.41 -16.36 -10.03
C SER A 10 66.92 -14.91 -10.15
N VAL A 11 67.70 -14.45 -9.15
CA VAL A 11 68.38 -13.13 -9.00
C VAL A 11 67.47 -11.95 -8.59
N VAL A 12 67.82 -11.02 -7.67
CA VAL A 12 68.64 -11.06 -6.43
C VAL A 12 68.38 -9.81 -5.54
N GLU A 13 68.95 -9.81 -4.34
CA GLU A 13 69.08 -8.76 -3.29
C GLU A 13 68.86 -7.27 -3.63
N SER A 14 68.31 -6.51 -2.66
CA SER A 14 69.05 -5.38 -2.05
C SER A 14 68.52 -5.06 -0.64
N GLU A 15 69.41 -4.64 0.26
CA GLU A 15 69.09 -4.26 1.65
C GLU A 15 68.92 -2.74 1.81
N ALA A 16 68.09 -2.32 2.76
CA ALA A 16 68.19 -1.03 3.45
C ALA A 16 67.63 -1.19 4.87
N GLN A 17 68.19 -0.46 5.84
CA GLN A 17 68.13 -0.81 7.25
C GLN A 17 68.28 0.45 8.13
N LEU A 18 67.77 0.40 9.38
CA LEU A 18 68.01 1.39 10.45
C LEU A 18 67.36 2.79 10.23
N ASP A 19 67.05 3.61 11.23
CA ASP A 19 66.81 3.29 12.66
C ASP A 19 65.88 4.33 13.34
N VAL A 20 65.45 3.90 14.52
CA VAL A 20 64.95 4.63 15.71
C VAL A 20 65.56 6.02 15.96
N ASP A 21 64.76 6.94 16.52
CA ASP A 21 65.16 7.75 17.69
C ASP A 21 63.92 8.38 18.40
N ASP A 22 63.93 8.37 19.74
CA ASP A 22 62.90 8.95 20.62
C ASP A 22 63.20 10.42 20.97
N VAL A 23 62.16 11.22 21.24
CA VAL A 23 62.21 12.31 22.24
C VAL A 23 60.86 12.39 22.96
N ASP A 24 60.91 12.39 24.29
CA ASP A 24 59.82 12.58 25.24
C ASP A 24 59.95 13.99 25.85
N ASP A 25 58.85 14.65 26.25
CA ASP A 25 58.83 15.66 27.32
C ASP A 25 57.41 16.16 27.64
N ASN A 26 57.18 16.49 28.92
CA ASN A 26 55.95 17.10 29.45
C ASN A 26 56.15 18.61 29.72
N ASP A 27 55.07 19.34 30.00
CA ASP A 27 54.97 20.14 31.24
C ASP A 27 53.53 20.67 31.47
N GLU A 28 53.24 21.11 32.71
CA GLU A 28 51.89 21.30 33.26
C GLU A 28 51.47 22.79 33.50
N GLU A 29 50.33 22.93 34.21
CA GLU A 29 49.88 24.06 35.06
C GLU A 29 49.04 25.25 34.51
N ASP A 30 47.77 25.25 34.97
CA ASP A 30 47.01 26.32 35.65
C ASP A 30 46.53 27.63 34.99
N GLY A 31 45.34 28.08 35.43
CA GLY A 31 44.86 29.47 35.30
C GLY A 31 43.34 29.67 35.12
N ALA A 32 42.59 29.85 36.21
CA ALA A 32 41.15 30.16 36.19
C ALA A 32 40.83 31.68 36.12
N PRO A 33 39.61 32.12 35.70
CA PRO A 33 39.34 33.49 35.23
C PRO A 33 38.85 34.48 36.31
N PRO A 34 38.59 35.76 35.95
CA PRO A 34 37.19 36.20 35.91
C PRO A 34 36.81 37.17 34.76
N ALA A 35 35.53 37.51 34.64
CA ALA A 35 34.90 38.26 33.55
C ALA A 35 34.78 39.79 33.78
N SER A 36 34.42 40.57 32.75
CA SER A 36 33.39 41.64 32.84
C SER A 36 33.00 42.35 31.52
N GLU A 37 31.70 42.68 31.43
CA GLU A 37 31.06 43.83 30.76
C GLU A 37 31.07 44.04 29.22
N TRP A 38 30.17 44.95 28.79
CA TRP A 38 29.68 45.16 27.43
C TRP A 38 29.87 46.64 26.98
N TYR A 39 29.57 46.89 25.69
CA TYR A 39 29.42 48.19 24.99
C TYR A 39 30.65 48.87 24.37
N ARG A 40 30.71 48.79 23.02
CA ARG A 40 30.55 49.99 22.17
C ARG A 40 29.83 49.65 20.85
N ARG A 41 29.21 50.66 20.24
CA ARG A 41 28.37 50.59 19.02
C ARG A 41 28.85 51.62 18.01
N GLY A 42 28.78 51.27 16.72
CA GLY A 42 29.09 52.10 15.54
C GLY A 42 29.85 51.24 14.53
N GLN A 43 29.22 50.74 13.46
CA GLN A 43 28.83 51.47 12.24
C GLN A 43 30.00 52.14 11.52
N GLU A 44 30.52 51.45 10.51
CA GLU A 44 30.79 52.02 9.18
C GLU A 44 30.78 50.89 8.13
N LYS A 45 30.87 51.23 6.84
CA LYS A 45 30.48 50.37 5.70
C LYS A 45 31.66 50.01 4.81
N GLU A 46 31.61 48.79 4.27
CA GLU A 46 32.07 48.38 2.92
C GLU A 46 33.35 49.02 2.34
N GLU A 47 34.43 48.22 2.30
CA GLU A 47 35.31 48.17 1.12
C GLU A 47 35.69 46.70 0.87
N GLU A 48 35.65 46.26 -0.40
CA GLU A 48 35.63 44.83 -0.77
C GLU A 48 36.94 44.41 -1.47
N GLU A 49 37.90 43.86 -0.72
CA GLU A 49 39.16 43.36 -1.30
C GLU A 49 39.02 41.95 -1.90
N ASN A 50 39.23 41.88 -3.22
CA ASN A 50 38.91 40.74 -4.06
C ASN A 50 40.05 39.69 -4.09
N LYS A 51 39.96 38.65 -3.25
CA LYS A 51 40.96 37.57 -3.19
C LYS A 51 40.79 36.55 -4.34
N PRO A 52 41.88 36.06 -4.95
CA PRO A 52 41.81 35.15 -6.09
C PRO A 52 41.22 33.79 -5.70
N LYS A 53 40.22 33.33 -6.46
CA LYS A 53 39.63 31.99 -6.30
C LYS A 53 40.68 30.92 -6.60
N LYS A 54 41.07 30.12 -5.60
CA LYS A 54 41.86 28.90 -5.81
C LYS A 54 41.11 28.00 -6.82
N LYS A 55 41.84 27.40 -7.78
CA LYS A 55 41.29 26.27 -8.56
C LYS A 55 40.93 25.15 -7.58
N LYS A 56 39.80 24.47 -7.81
CA LYS A 56 39.51 23.19 -7.15
C LYS A 56 40.51 22.14 -7.65
N VAL A 57 40.78 21.14 -6.80
CA VAL A 57 41.48 19.92 -7.21
C VAL A 57 40.42 18.94 -7.72
N GLU A 58 40.68 18.33 -8.87
CA GLU A 58 39.77 17.42 -9.56
C GLU A 58 40.34 15.99 -9.54
N GLN A 59 39.46 14.99 -9.64
CA GLN A 59 39.81 13.57 -9.65
C GLN A 59 40.31 13.15 -11.05
N SER A 60 41.20 12.16 -11.11
CA SER A 60 41.69 11.58 -12.37
C SER A 60 40.75 10.49 -12.91
N ASP A 61 40.89 10.12 -14.19
CA ASP A 61 40.29 8.92 -14.76
C ASP A 61 41.42 8.03 -15.32
N PRO A 62 41.70 6.84 -14.73
CA PRO A 62 41.05 6.24 -13.56
C PRO A 62 41.29 7.03 -12.26
N PRO A 63 40.39 6.92 -11.26
CA PRO A 63 40.52 7.63 -9.99
C PRO A 63 41.74 7.15 -9.22
N ARG A 64 42.67 8.08 -8.96
CA ARG A 64 43.96 7.86 -8.26
C ARG A 64 44.36 9.04 -7.37
N VAL A 65 43.60 10.14 -7.35
CA VAL A 65 43.82 11.26 -6.44
C VAL A 65 43.20 10.94 -5.08
N GLY A 66 44.03 10.88 -4.05
CA GLY A 66 43.64 10.61 -2.67
C GLY A 66 42.59 11.58 -2.11
N MET A 67 41.60 11.06 -1.38
CA MET A 67 40.44 11.88 -0.98
C MET A 67 40.77 13.00 0.01
N SER A 68 41.83 12.88 0.83
CA SER A 68 42.27 13.99 1.69
C SER A 68 42.79 15.20 0.88
N LYS A 69 43.25 14.98 -0.36
CA LYS A 69 43.75 16.03 -1.25
C LYS A 69 42.63 16.80 -1.96
N ILE A 70 41.47 16.16 -2.13
CA ILE A 70 40.24 16.78 -2.67
C ILE A 70 39.51 17.53 -1.55
N PHE A 71 39.30 16.88 -0.41
CA PHE A 71 38.66 17.45 0.79
C PHE A 71 39.71 17.89 1.82
N ALA A 72 40.59 18.81 1.42
CA ALA A 72 41.72 19.29 2.23
C ALA A 72 41.34 20.10 3.49
N ASN A 73 40.04 20.23 3.78
CA ASN A 73 39.47 20.75 5.01
C ASN A 73 39.10 19.63 6.02
N GLY A 74 39.22 18.35 5.66
CA GLY A 74 38.86 17.21 6.50
C GLY A 74 37.36 16.98 6.66
N ILE A 75 36.51 17.69 5.90
CA ILE A 75 35.05 17.57 5.95
C ILE A 75 34.58 16.95 4.64
N TYR A 76 34.06 15.73 4.73
CA TYR A 76 33.61 14.93 3.59
C TYR A 76 32.09 15.09 3.36
N PRO A 77 31.59 14.84 2.14
CA PRO A 77 30.16 14.95 1.86
C PRO A 77 29.33 13.97 2.70
N GLU A 78 28.19 14.42 3.21
CA GLU A 78 27.26 13.58 3.97
C GLU A 78 26.58 12.53 3.05
N GLY A 79 26.01 11.49 3.64
CA GLY A 79 25.10 10.55 2.95
C GLY A 79 23.80 11.20 2.46
N GLU A 80 22.87 10.40 1.96
CA GLU A 80 21.46 10.81 1.93
C GLU A 80 20.94 10.84 3.38
N ILE A 81 20.59 12.03 3.88
CA ILE A 81 20.01 12.17 5.22
C ILE A 81 18.50 11.91 5.14
N GLN A 82 18.08 10.80 5.73
CA GLN A 82 16.68 10.43 5.93
C GLN A 82 16.31 10.66 7.39
N HIS A 83 15.34 11.53 7.64
CA HIS A 83 14.77 11.64 8.99
C HIS A 83 14.09 10.33 9.37
N TYR A 84 14.17 9.96 10.65
CA TYR A 84 13.27 8.96 11.18
C TYR A 84 11.83 9.46 11.03
N LYS A 85 10.96 8.57 10.59
CA LYS A 85 9.52 8.77 10.69
C LYS A 85 9.09 8.72 12.16
N ASP A 86 7.78 8.78 12.39
CA ASP A 86 7.18 8.02 13.50
C ASP A 86 7.61 8.52 14.91
N ASP A 87 7.53 7.69 15.97
CA ASP A 87 7.88 8.10 17.35
C ASP A 87 9.34 8.55 17.52
N ASN A 88 10.16 8.46 16.46
CA ASN A 88 11.55 8.87 16.40
C ASN A 88 11.78 10.22 15.68
N ALA A 89 10.74 10.87 15.13
CA ALA A 89 10.88 12.18 14.44
C ALA A 89 11.38 13.33 15.36
N TRP A 90 10.93 13.36 16.63
CA TRP A 90 11.37 14.36 17.63
C TRP A 90 12.88 14.36 17.89
N ARG A 91 13.60 13.29 17.49
CA ARG A 91 15.06 13.21 17.61
C ARG A 91 15.78 14.32 16.86
N THR A 92 15.24 14.76 15.72
CA THR A 92 15.82 15.85 14.92
C THR A 92 15.71 17.21 15.65
N THR A 93 14.64 17.44 16.41
CA THR A 93 14.39 18.70 17.13
C THR A 93 14.90 18.69 18.57
N SER A 94 15.08 17.51 19.18
CA SER A 94 15.60 17.34 20.54
C SER A 94 16.95 18.02 20.76
N GLU A 95 17.11 18.76 21.86
CA GLU A 95 18.40 19.33 22.28
C GLU A 95 19.32 18.24 22.85
N GLU A 96 18.77 17.23 23.54
CA GLU A 96 19.51 16.09 24.06
C GLU A 96 20.15 15.27 22.92
N LYS A 97 19.37 14.92 21.89
CA LYS A 97 19.90 14.15 20.75
C LYS A 97 20.89 14.95 19.91
N ARG A 98 20.65 16.25 19.73
CA ARG A 98 21.63 17.16 19.09
C ARG A 98 22.89 17.39 19.95
N GLN A 99 22.87 17.10 21.24
CA GLN A 99 24.08 17.12 22.09
C GLN A 99 24.81 15.77 22.08
N LEU A 100 24.11 14.64 22.10
CA LEU A 100 24.70 13.31 21.89
C LEU A 100 25.40 13.22 20.54
N GLU A 101 24.79 13.77 19.49
CA GLU A 101 25.38 13.82 18.15
C GLU A 101 26.65 14.68 18.06
N LYS A 102 26.76 15.76 18.84
CA LYS A 102 28.03 16.49 18.94
C LYS A 102 29.11 15.65 19.59
N LEU A 103 28.81 15.00 20.72
CA LEU A 103 29.76 14.14 21.42
C LEU A 103 30.29 13.03 20.49
N ALA A 104 29.42 12.39 19.72
CA ALA A 104 29.81 11.39 18.71
C ALA A 104 30.60 11.94 17.51
N ASN A 105 30.62 13.26 17.29
CA ASN A 105 31.48 13.94 16.29
C ASN A 105 32.69 14.65 16.91
N GLU A 106 32.80 14.65 18.25
CA GLU A 106 33.97 15.09 19.02
C GLU A 106 34.85 13.89 19.42
N ASP A 107 34.27 12.69 19.51
CA ASP A 107 34.96 11.41 19.73
C ASP A 107 35.66 10.91 18.44
N PRO A 108 37.00 10.71 18.43
CA PRO A 108 37.73 10.25 17.25
C PRO A 108 37.35 8.84 16.73
N GLU A 109 36.88 7.94 17.60
CA GLU A 109 36.49 6.58 17.22
C GLU A 109 35.05 6.54 16.65
N GLU A 110 34.15 7.41 17.12
CA GLU A 110 32.76 7.50 16.64
C GLU A 110 32.54 8.49 15.48
N THR A 111 33.46 9.43 15.26
CA THR A 111 33.35 10.53 14.28
C THR A 111 32.89 10.08 12.88
N TYR A 112 31.76 10.64 12.43
CA TYR A 112 31.11 10.26 11.17
C TYR A 112 31.94 10.60 9.92
N GLN A 113 32.92 11.51 10.01
CA GLN A 113 33.81 11.89 8.91
C GLN A 113 34.65 10.71 8.39
N ASN A 114 35.03 9.75 9.24
CA ASN A 114 35.77 8.56 8.81
C ASN A 114 34.92 7.68 7.87
N ALA A 115 33.67 7.44 8.24
CA ALA A 115 32.73 6.68 7.42
C ALA A 115 32.39 7.45 6.13
N ARG A 116 32.17 8.78 6.19
CA ARG A 116 31.93 9.63 5.01
C ARG A 116 33.12 9.66 4.04
N ARG A 117 34.36 9.69 4.54
CA ARG A 117 35.57 9.51 3.72
C ARG A 117 35.53 8.16 3.00
N GLY A 118 35.25 7.07 3.72
CA GLY A 118 35.09 5.74 3.13
C GLY A 118 34.00 5.69 2.06
N ALA A 119 32.88 6.39 2.27
CA ALA A 119 31.75 6.38 1.34
C ALA A 119 32.02 7.20 0.08
N GLU A 120 32.71 8.33 0.19
CA GLU A 120 33.10 9.14 -0.97
C GLU A 120 34.14 8.42 -1.86
N ILE A 121 35.05 7.65 -1.23
CA ILE A 121 35.93 6.71 -1.93
C ILE A 121 35.10 5.65 -2.66
N HIS A 122 34.12 5.04 -1.98
CA HIS A 122 33.21 4.04 -2.55
C HIS A 122 32.43 4.58 -3.74
N ARG A 123 31.71 5.70 -3.59
CA ARG A 123 30.96 6.39 -4.67
C ARG A 123 31.83 6.61 -5.90
N THR A 124 33.04 7.13 -5.73
CA THR A 124 33.97 7.42 -6.83
C THR A 124 34.39 6.14 -7.57
N VAL A 125 34.73 5.07 -6.83
CA VAL A 125 35.12 3.78 -7.42
C VAL A 125 33.92 3.07 -8.05
N ARG A 126 32.74 3.09 -7.42
CA ARG A 126 31.45 2.56 -7.92
C ARG A 126 31.06 3.19 -9.25
N GLN A 127 31.19 4.52 -9.38
CA GLN A 127 30.94 5.25 -10.62
C GLN A 127 31.93 4.85 -11.74
N HIS A 128 33.23 4.81 -11.45
CA HIS A 128 34.25 4.39 -12.41
C HIS A 128 34.09 2.91 -12.83
N ALA A 129 33.72 2.02 -11.90
CA ALA A 129 33.44 0.62 -12.17
C ALA A 129 32.22 0.45 -13.11
N ARG A 130 31.09 1.10 -12.80
CA ARG A 130 29.90 1.13 -13.68
C ARG A 130 30.24 1.69 -15.07
N LYS A 131 31.06 2.74 -15.14
CA LYS A 131 31.50 3.33 -16.41
C LYS A 131 32.27 2.35 -17.28
N ASN A 132 33.18 1.55 -16.70
CA ASN A 132 34.21 0.84 -17.47
C ASN A 132 34.09 -0.70 -17.54
N ILE A 133 33.36 -1.38 -16.64
CA ILE A 133 33.19 -2.84 -16.72
C ILE A 133 32.42 -3.22 -18.00
N ARG A 134 32.98 -4.12 -18.82
CA ARG A 134 32.38 -4.62 -20.07
C ARG A 134 32.63 -6.11 -20.27
N PRO A 135 31.74 -6.83 -20.99
CA PRO A 135 32.00 -8.20 -21.44
C PRO A 135 33.32 -8.32 -22.19
N GLY A 136 34.04 -9.42 -21.98
CA GLY A 136 35.39 -9.67 -22.50
C GLY A 136 36.52 -9.35 -21.51
N MET A 137 36.28 -8.58 -20.45
CA MET A 137 37.24 -8.41 -19.35
C MET A 137 37.35 -9.67 -18.48
N SER A 138 38.53 -9.89 -17.87
CA SER A 138 38.69 -10.96 -16.88
C SER A 138 38.15 -10.54 -15.51
N LEU A 139 37.62 -11.46 -14.71
CA LEU A 139 37.14 -11.12 -13.36
C LEU A 139 38.26 -10.64 -12.44
N THR A 140 39.49 -11.14 -12.64
CA THR A 140 40.70 -10.74 -11.90
C THR A 140 41.04 -9.28 -12.18
N GLU A 141 41.05 -8.88 -13.44
CA GLU A 141 41.26 -7.49 -13.88
C GLU A 141 40.19 -6.53 -13.32
N ILE A 142 38.92 -6.95 -13.29
CA ILE A 142 37.84 -6.12 -12.72
C ILE A 142 38.07 -5.90 -11.22
N ALA A 143 38.33 -6.96 -10.46
CA ALA A 143 38.58 -6.87 -9.02
C ALA A 143 39.82 -6.04 -8.70
N GLU A 144 40.95 -6.29 -9.37
CA GLU A 144 42.20 -5.56 -9.12
C GLU A 144 42.11 -4.07 -9.48
N ASN A 145 41.39 -3.70 -10.54
CA ASN A 145 41.17 -2.30 -10.90
C ASN A 145 40.31 -1.54 -9.87
N ILE A 146 39.26 -2.18 -9.34
CA ILE A 146 38.41 -1.64 -8.27
C ILE A 146 39.25 -1.41 -7.01
N GLU A 147 39.93 -2.45 -6.53
CA GLU A 147 40.73 -2.37 -5.32
C GLU A 147 41.89 -1.38 -5.42
N ALA A 148 42.55 -1.28 -6.60
CA ALA A 148 43.59 -0.29 -6.85
C ALA A 148 43.03 1.15 -6.82
N GLY A 149 41.76 1.34 -7.19
CA GLY A 149 41.03 2.58 -6.97
C GLY A 149 40.85 2.88 -5.48
N VAL A 150 40.32 1.92 -4.72
CA VAL A 150 40.09 2.07 -3.27
C VAL A 150 41.39 2.42 -2.53
N ARG A 151 42.47 1.65 -2.75
CA ARG A 151 43.80 1.88 -2.12
C ARG A 151 44.36 3.27 -2.44
N ALA A 152 44.29 3.70 -3.71
CA ALA A 152 44.80 5.00 -4.13
C ALA A 152 43.99 6.18 -3.54
N LEU A 153 42.68 6.00 -3.35
CA LEU A 153 41.78 7.04 -2.82
C LEU A 153 41.74 7.08 -1.29
N ALA A 154 41.92 5.94 -0.61
CA ALA A 154 42.11 5.83 0.84
C ALA A 154 43.50 6.33 1.28
N GLU A 155 44.47 6.30 0.37
CA GLU A 155 45.88 6.70 0.58
C GLU A 155 46.63 5.78 1.57
N ASN A 156 46.06 4.59 1.82
CA ASN A 156 46.56 3.54 2.70
C ASN A 156 46.06 2.18 2.19
N ASP A 157 46.65 1.09 2.67
CA ASP A 157 46.41 -0.30 2.21
C ASP A 157 46.67 -1.28 3.36
N GLY A 158 45.94 -1.08 4.47
CA GLY A 158 46.08 -1.82 5.72
C GLY A 158 45.07 -1.36 6.77
N ILE A 159 45.27 -1.76 8.03
CA ILE A 159 44.27 -1.58 9.12
C ILE A 159 43.78 -0.12 9.27
N GLU A 160 44.63 0.88 9.08
CA GLU A 160 44.25 2.31 9.17
C GLU A 160 43.28 2.77 8.05
N GLY A 161 43.25 2.08 6.91
CA GLY A 161 42.34 2.36 5.81
C GLY A 161 42.73 1.65 4.51
N GLY A 162 41.74 1.42 3.65
CA GLY A 162 41.92 0.67 2.41
C GLY A 162 40.66 -0.12 2.02
N VAL A 163 40.87 -1.35 1.54
CA VAL A 163 39.80 -2.27 1.13
C VAL A 163 39.22 -2.98 2.35
N GLY A 164 37.93 -2.78 2.63
CA GLY A 164 37.27 -3.27 3.85
C GLY A 164 37.04 -4.78 3.89
N PHE A 165 36.80 -5.37 2.72
CA PHE A 165 36.71 -6.81 2.46
C PHE A 165 36.93 -7.04 0.95
N PRO A 166 37.24 -8.28 0.50
CA PRO A 166 37.61 -8.53 -0.89
C PRO A 166 36.48 -8.23 -1.89
N THR A 167 36.82 -7.59 -3.01
CA THR A 167 35.83 -7.23 -4.04
C THR A 167 35.12 -8.46 -4.61
N GLY A 168 33.82 -8.57 -4.35
CA GLY A 168 32.96 -9.61 -4.89
C GLY A 168 32.61 -9.33 -6.35
N VAL A 169 32.70 -10.36 -7.17
CA VAL A 169 32.47 -10.30 -8.63
C VAL A 169 31.60 -11.49 -9.06
N ASN A 170 30.48 -11.67 -8.35
CA ASN A 170 29.66 -12.88 -8.39
C ASN A 170 28.86 -12.98 -9.70
N LEU A 171 28.96 -14.09 -10.44
CA LEU A 171 28.25 -14.27 -11.72
C LEU A 171 27.01 -15.18 -11.63
N ASN A 172 25.95 -14.76 -12.32
CA ASN A 172 24.75 -15.55 -12.64
C ASN A 172 24.03 -16.13 -11.43
N HIS A 173 24.21 -17.42 -11.16
CA HIS A 173 23.56 -18.12 -10.04
C HIS A 173 24.40 -18.10 -8.76
N CYS A 174 25.66 -17.63 -8.83
CA CYS A 174 26.40 -17.20 -7.65
C CYS A 174 25.84 -15.86 -7.17
N ALA A 175 25.43 -15.78 -5.91
CA ALA A 175 24.94 -14.56 -5.28
C ALA A 175 26.09 -13.75 -4.66
N ALA A 176 26.88 -14.37 -3.77
CA ALA A 176 27.85 -13.71 -2.90
C ALA A 176 29.14 -14.55 -2.66
N HIS A 177 30.14 -13.93 -2.04
CA HIS A 177 31.44 -14.49 -1.61
C HIS A 177 32.35 -15.07 -2.73
N PHE A 178 32.15 -14.71 -3.99
CA PHE A 178 33.06 -15.05 -5.09
C PHE A 178 33.98 -13.88 -5.45
N THR A 179 35.29 -14.09 -5.29
CA THR A 179 36.36 -13.28 -5.89
C THR A 179 37.40 -14.24 -6.49
N PRO A 180 37.99 -13.95 -7.65
CA PRO A 180 38.93 -14.86 -8.30
C PRO A 180 40.17 -15.15 -7.43
N ASN A 181 40.60 -16.40 -7.42
CA ASN A 181 41.89 -16.82 -6.89
C ASN A 181 42.98 -16.69 -7.97
N ALA A 182 44.26 -16.74 -7.57
CA ALA A 182 45.38 -16.72 -8.53
C ALA A 182 45.27 -17.90 -9.54
N GLY A 183 45.21 -17.57 -10.82
CA GLY A 183 45.03 -18.55 -11.91
C GLY A 183 43.57 -18.76 -12.36
N ASP A 184 42.61 -17.99 -11.85
CA ASP A 184 41.27 -17.90 -12.44
C ASP A 184 41.34 -17.31 -13.87
N ASN A 185 40.62 -17.93 -14.80
CA ASN A 185 40.55 -17.57 -16.21
C ASN A 185 39.09 -17.27 -16.64
N THR A 186 38.23 -16.88 -15.69
CA THR A 186 36.84 -16.52 -15.97
C THR A 186 36.75 -15.12 -16.60
N PHE A 187 36.09 -15.05 -17.76
CA PHE A 187 35.83 -13.81 -18.49
C PHE A 187 34.33 -13.49 -18.48
N LEU A 188 34.01 -12.22 -18.29
CA LEU A 188 32.65 -11.69 -18.24
C LEU A 188 31.96 -11.81 -19.63
N GLN A 189 30.74 -12.36 -19.68
CA GLN A 189 29.97 -12.55 -20.92
C GLN A 189 28.81 -11.55 -21.04
N MET A 190 28.28 -11.39 -22.27
CA MET A 190 27.17 -10.46 -22.55
C MET A 190 25.86 -10.84 -21.80
N GLY A 191 25.54 -12.14 -21.75
CA GLY A 191 24.34 -12.65 -21.08
C GLY A 191 24.51 -12.94 -19.58
N ASP A 192 25.50 -12.34 -18.94
CA ASP A 192 25.75 -12.52 -17.50
C ASP A 192 25.00 -11.50 -16.65
N VAL A 193 24.64 -11.91 -15.42
CA VAL A 193 24.18 -11.02 -14.34
C VAL A 193 25.24 -10.99 -13.25
N MET A 194 26.02 -9.91 -13.23
CA MET A 194 27.19 -9.72 -12.38
C MET A 194 26.85 -8.86 -11.17
N LYS A 195 27.10 -9.37 -9.96
CA LYS A 195 27.13 -8.54 -8.74
C LYS A 195 28.55 -8.02 -8.56
N VAL A 196 28.66 -6.72 -8.35
CA VAL A 196 29.91 -6.03 -8.03
C VAL A 196 29.77 -5.50 -6.61
N ASP A 197 30.61 -6.01 -5.72
CA ASP A 197 30.51 -5.85 -4.28
C ASP A 197 31.85 -5.29 -3.75
N ILE A 198 31.82 -4.20 -2.98
CA ILE A 198 33.00 -3.34 -2.76
C ILE A 198 33.07 -2.85 -1.31
N GLY A 199 33.96 -3.46 -0.52
CA GLY A 199 34.29 -2.98 0.81
C GLY A 199 35.34 -1.87 0.80
N VAL A 200 35.07 -0.77 1.51
CA VAL A 200 36.04 0.30 1.81
C VAL A 200 36.11 0.49 3.32
N HIS A 201 37.24 0.84 3.91
CA HIS A 201 37.27 1.27 5.33
C HIS A 201 38.26 2.40 5.58
N ILE A 202 37.99 3.18 6.62
CA ILE A 202 38.89 4.19 7.20
C ILE A 202 38.82 4.01 8.72
N GLN A 203 39.97 3.82 9.39
CA GLN A 203 40.10 3.59 10.84
C GLN A 203 39.11 2.52 11.37
N GLY A 204 38.89 1.46 10.58
CA GLY A 204 37.99 0.36 10.94
C GLY A 204 36.49 0.63 10.78
N ARG A 205 36.07 1.85 10.41
CA ARG A 205 34.70 2.13 9.96
C ARG A 205 34.56 1.69 8.50
N ILE A 206 33.88 0.56 8.28
CA ILE A 206 33.71 -0.08 6.96
C ILE A 206 32.49 0.52 6.25
N ILE A 207 32.57 0.74 4.95
CA ILE A 207 31.43 0.93 4.06
C ILE A 207 31.24 -0.36 3.26
N ASP A 208 30.03 -0.87 3.37
CA ASP A 208 29.48 -1.97 2.60
C ASP A 208 28.45 -1.44 1.58
N SER A 209 28.56 -1.85 0.31
CA SER A 209 27.60 -1.51 -0.75
C SER A 209 27.95 -2.20 -2.07
N ALA A 210 27.10 -3.14 -2.46
CA ALA A 210 27.07 -3.78 -3.76
C ALA A 210 26.10 -3.14 -4.80
N PHE A 211 26.25 -3.55 -6.05
CA PHE A 211 25.29 -3.32 -7.13
C PHE A 211 25.37 -4.40 -8.21
N THR A 212 24.28 -4.60 -8.95
CA THR A 212 24.25 -5.53 -10.09
C THR A 212 24.46 -4.80 -11.43
N LEU A 213 25.13 -5.47 -12.36
CA LEU A 213 25.21 -5.15 -13.79
C LEU A 213 24.68 -6.31 -14.63
N SER A 214 24.06 -6.00 -15.76
CA SER A 214 23.87 -6.91 -16.88
C SER A 214 23.90 -6.12 -18.19
N TRP A 215 24.06 -6.83 -19.31
CA TRP A 215 24.00 -6.29 -20.68
C TRP A 215 22.91 -6.97 -21.51
N ASP A 216 22.08 -7.80 -20.87
CA ASP A 216 20.89 -8.42 -21.44
C ASP A 216 19.64 -7.81 -20.74
N PRO A 217 18.81 -7.01 -21.46
CA PRO A 217 17.68 -6.30 -20.86
C PRO A 217 16.56 -7.24 -20.38
N ASN A 218 16.58 -8.54 -20.73
CA ASN A 218 15.67 -9.54 -20.13
C ASN A 218 15.85 -9.65 -18.61
N TYR A 219 16.93 -9.09 -18.03
CA TYR A 219 17.17 -9.07 -16.58
C TYR A 219 16.90 -7.72 -15.91
N ASP A 220 16.48 -6.68 -16.65
CA ASP A 220 16.25 -5.35 -16.07
C ASP A 220 15.15 -5.37 -15.00
N GLN A 221 14.09 -6.17 -15.17
CA GLN A 221 13.06 -6.38 -14.14
C GLN A 221 13.60 -7.07 -12.88
N LEU A 222 14.55 -8.01 -13.03
CA LEU A 222 15.22 -8.65 -11.89
C LEU A 222 16.11 -7.65 -11.13
N LEU A 223 16.83 -6.78 -11.85
CA LEU A 223 17.62 -5.71 -11.22
C LEU A 223 16.72 -4.67 -10.53
N ALA A 224 15.60 -4.29 -11.16
CA ALA A 224 14.62 -3.37 -10.59
C ALA A 224 13.96 -3.92 -9.32
N ALA A 225 13.59 -5.20 -9.30
CA ALA A 225 13.04 -5.89 -8.14
C ALA A 225 13.97 -5.82 -6.92
N VAL A 226 15.24 -6.19 -7.12
CA VAL A 226 16.25 -6.19 -6.04
C VAL A 226 16.59 -4.77 -5.60
N LYS A 227 16.71 -3.81 -6.52
CA LYS A 227 16.92 -2.41 -6.12
C LYS A 227 15.73 -1.91 -5.30
N ALA A 228 14.49 -2.14 -5.74
CA ALA A 228 13.29 -1.71 -5.01
C ALA A 228 13.20 -2.36 -3.62
N ALA A 229 13.51 -3.65 -3.49
CA ALA A 229 13.54 -4.36 -2.22
C ALA A 229 14.61 -3.79 -1.26
N THR A 230 15.79 -3.46 -1.81
CA THR A 230 16.87 -2.79 -1.06
C THR A 230 16.46 -1.38 -0.65
N ASP A 231 15.86 -0.60 -1.55
CA ASP A 231 15.36 0.75 -1.28
C ASP A 231 14.26 0.73 -0.20
N THR A 232 13.38 -0.29 -0.20
CA THR A 232 12.43 -0.53 0.90
C THR A 232 13.15 -0.87 2.20
N GLY A 233 14.14 -1.77 2.18
CA GLY A 233 14.95 -2.10 3.35
C GLY A 233 15.61 -0.86 3.95
N ILE A 234 16.29 -0.06 3.13
CA ILE A 234 16.95 1.19 3.52
C ILE A 234 15.92 2.17 4.10
N ARG A 235 14.80 2.39 3.40
CA ARG A 235 13.74 3.35 3.75
C ARG A 235 13.04 3.02 5.07
N GLU A 236 12.71 1.76 5.29
CA GLU A 236 11.96 1.30 6.46
C GLU A 236 12.87 0.91 7.64
N ALA A 237 14.18 0.73 7.44
CA ALA A 237 15.15 0.61 8.53
C ALA A 237 15.23 1.89 9.37
N GLY A 238 15.48 1.75 10.67
CA GLY A 238 15.57 2.88 11.60
C GLY A 238 15.67 2.41 13.04
N ILE A 239 15.93 3.32 13.98
CA ILE A 239 15.97 2.98 15.41
C ILE A 239 14.60 2.43 15.83
N ASP A 240 14.61 1.43 16.71
CA ASP A 240 13.44 0.67 17.19
C ASP A 240 12.75 -0.24 16.16
N VAL A 241 13.17 -0.28 14.89
CA VAL A 241 12.61 -1.19 13.88
C VAL A 241 13.04 -2.63 14.13
N ARG A 242 12.12 -3.60 14.00
CA ARG A 242 12.40 -5.03 14.23
C ARG A 242 12.87 -5.72 12.96
N LEU A 243 13.92 -6.53 13.08
CA LEU A 243 14.61 -7.12 11.92
C LEU A 243 13.74 -8.14 11.15
N GLY A 244 12.95 -8.97 11.85
CA GLY A 244 12.03 -9.91 11.20
C GLY A 244 10.83 -9.26 10.49
N GLU A 245 10.48 -8.04 10.87
CA GLU A 245 9.41 -7.23 10.24
C GLU A 245 9.98 -6.48 9.02
N LEU A 246 11.18 -5.92 9.14
CA LEU A 246 11.92 -5.32 8.04
C LEU A 246 12.18 -6.31 6.90
N GLY A 247 12.55 -7.55 7.21
CA GLY A 247 12.69 -8.62 6.23
C GLY A 247 11.39 -9.04 5.55
N GLY A 248 10.24 -8.83 6.21
CA GLY A 248 8.93 -8.99 5.58
C GLY A 248 8.66 -7.91 4.52
N LEU A 249 9.02 -6.66 4.80
CA LEU A 249 8.87 -5.54 3.86
C LEU A 249 9.82 -5.66 2.65
N ILE A 250 11.03 -6.17 2.87
CA ILE A 250 11.99 -6.55 1.82
C ILE A 250 11.37 -7.64 0.93
N GLN A 251 10.81 -8.70 1.50
CA GLN A 251 10.20 -9.81 0.76
C GLN A 251 8.95 -9.39 -0.02
N GLU A 252 8.03 -8.66 0.62
CA GLU A 252 6.82 -8.09 0.02
C GLU A 252 7.17 -7.23 -1.20
N THR A 253 8.25 -6.45 -1.12
CA THR A 253 8.74 -5.69 -2.27
C THR A 253 9.37 -6.61 -3.33
N MET A 254 10.25 -7.54 -2.95
CA MET A 254 10.96 -8.43 -3.87
C MET A 254 10.03 -9.33 -4.69
N GLU A 255 9.10 -10.00 -4.01
CA GLU A 255 8.18 -10.99 -4.60
C GLU A 255 6.97 -10.35 -5.32
N SER A 256 6.84 -9.02 -5.26
CA SER A 256 5.89 -8.27 -6.10
C SER A 256 6.32 -8.14 -7.57
N TYR A 257 7.55 -8.54 -7.91
CA TYR A 257 8.09 -8.50 -9.28
C TYR A 257 8.13 -9.89 -9.92
N GLU A 258 7.73 -9.94 -11.18
CA GLU A 258 8.03 -11.03 -12.10
C GLU A 258 8.97 -10.56 -13.22
N VAL A 259 9.74 -11.49 -13.79
CA VAL A 259 10.68 -11.24 -14.87
C VAL A 259 10.47 -12.23 -16.01
N GLU A 260 10.31 -11.73 -17.23
CA GLU A 260 10.18 -12.55 -18.43
C GLU A 260 11.56 -12.88 -19.00
N ILE A 261 11.90 -14.17 -19.11
CA ILE A 261 13.17 -14.64 -19.67
C ILE A 261 12.85 -15.58 -20.84
N GLY A 262 12.91 -15.03 -22.06
CA GLY A 262 12.54 -15.73 -23.28
C GLY A 262 11.02 -15.94 -23.40
N SER A 263 10.55 -17.17 -23.21
CA SER A 263 9.12 -17.52 -23.26
C SER A 263 8.53 -17.85 -21.89
N ASN A 264 9.30 -17.65 -20.83
CA ASN A 264 8.97 -18.13 -19.48
C ASN A 264 8.96 -16.94 -18.52
N VAL A 265 7.90 -16.82 -17.72
CA VAL A 265 7.79 -15.83 -16.65
C VAL A 265 8.28 -16.46 -15.34
N TYR A 266 9.14 -15.76 -14.61
CA TYR A 266 9.68 -16.18 -13.31
C TYR A 266 9.32 -15.15 -12.24
N PRO A 267 8.64 -15.51 -11.13
CA PRO A 267 8.56 -14.63 -9.98
C PRO A 267 9.96 -14.46 -9.37
N VAL A 268 10.34 -13.22 -9.07
CA VAL A 268 11.61 -12.93 -8.37
C VAL A 268 11.43 -13.30 -6.90
N LYS A 269 12.35 -14.08 -6.33
CA LYS A 269 12.28 -14.53 -4.94
C LYS A 269 13.40 -13.93 -4.11
N SER A 270 13.10 -13.50 -2.89
CA SER A 270 14.14 -13.25 -1.89
C SER A 270 14.95 -14.53 -1.66
N ILE A 271 16.26 -14.40 -1.49
CA ILE A 271 17.09 -15.54 -1.07
C ILE A 271 16.95 -15.73 0.45
N GLU A 272 16.17 -16.74 0.86
CA GLU A 272 15.69 -16.92 2.24
C GLU A 272 16.78 -17.08 3.31
N ASN A 273 18.00 -17.43 2.89
CA ASN A 273 19.14 -17.69 3.76
C ASN A 273 20.35 -16.78 3.49
N LEU A 274 20.10 -15.57 2.99
CA LEU A 274 21.02 -14.43 3.04
C LEU A 274 20.41 -13.33 3.93
N SER A 275 21.27 -12.43 4.42
CA SER A 275 20.88 -11.35 5.33
C SER A 275 21.95 -10.27 5.40
N GLY A 276 21.53 -9.00 5.27
CA GLY A 276 22.37 -7.87 5.70
C GLY A 276 22.69 -7.93 7.20
N HIS A 277 23.53 -7.04 7.70
CA HIS A 277 24.15 -7.23 9.02
C HIS A 277 24.60 -5.94 9.70
N THR A 278 24.68 -5.97 11.03
CA THR A 278 25.34 -4.90 11.80
C THR A 278 26.84 -4.92 11.57
N ILE A 279 27.37 -3.82 11.04
CA ILE A 279 28.80 -3.54 10.88
C ILE A 279 29.33 -2.93 12.18
N LYS A 280 30.51 -3.35 12.64
CA LYS A 280 31.23 -2.73 13.76
C LYS A 280 32.68 -2.43 13.39
N LEU A 281 33.37 -1.71 14.28
CA LEU A 281 34.77 -1.35 14.11
C LEU A 281 35.61 -2.61 13.82
N TYR A 282 36.23 -2.67 12.64
CA TYR A 282 37.00 -3.81 12.13
C TYR A 282 36.25 -5.16 12.01
N SER A 283 34.91 -5.18 12.05
CA SER A 283 34.12 -6.42 12.03
C SER A 283 32.84 -6.27 11.20
N ILE A 284 32.86 -6.84 9.99
CA ILE A 284 31.80 -6.67 8.98
C ILE A 284 30.44 -7.21 9.43
N HIS A 285 30.41 -8.39 10.06
CA HIS A 285 29.19 -9.01 10.62
C HIS A 285 28.97 -8.69 12.12
N GLY A 286 29.74 -7.76 12.72
CA GLY A 286 29.52 -7.30 14.09
C GLY A 286 29.83 -8.29 15.23
N GLY A 287 30.47 -9.42 14.92
CA GLY A 287 30.96 -10.44 15.87
C GLY A 287 29.86 -11.24 16.59
N SER A 288 30.17 -11.78 17.78
CA SER A 288 29.24 -12.55 18.62
C SER A 288 28.00 -11.77 19.10
N LYS A 289 27.94 -10.46 18.82
CA LYS A 289 26.82 -9.55 19.09
C LYS A 289 26.31 -8.86 17.81
N GLY A 290 26.62 -9.39 16.63
CA GLY A 290 26.04 -8.92 15.37
C GLY A 290 24.53 -9.18 15.31
N LYS A 291 23.80 -8.39 14.53
CA LYS A 291 22.38 -8.60 14.24
C LYS A 291 22.23 -8.80 12.74
N SER A 292 21.37 -9.74 12.32
CA SER A 292 21.11 -10.03 10.91
C SER A 292 19.80 -9.38 10.46
N VAL A 293 19.83 -8.73 9.30
CA VAL A 293 18.70 -8.14 8.59
C VAL A 293 18.19 -9.18 7.57
N PRO A 294 17.17 -9.99 7.88
CA PRO A 294 16.71 -11.03 6.97
C PRO A 294 16.07 -10.44 5.70
N LEU A 295 16.11 -11.20 4.60
CA LEU A 295 15.44 -10.85 3.33
C LEU A 295 14.01 -11.38 3.22
N VAL A 296 13.57 -12.14 4.22
CA VAL A 296 12.27 -12.82 4.30
C VAL A 296 11.61 -12.54 5.64
N LYS A 297 10.28 -12.64 5.74
CA LYS A 297 9.55 -12.41 7.00
C LYS A 297 9.91 -13.48 8.03
N THR A 298 10.72 -13.13 9.03
CA THR A 298 11.06 -14.04 10.13
C THR A 298 10.26 -13.71 11.40
N LYS A 299 10.46 -14.53 12.43
CA LYS A 299 9.93 -14.26 13.79
C LYS A 299 10.95 -13.55 14.68
N ASP A 300 12.02 -12.99 14.10
CA ASP A 300 12.96 -12.19 14.88
C ASP A 300 12.29 -10.89 15.34
N GLN A 301 12.53 -10.55 16.60
CA GLN A 301 12.03 -9.37 17.29
C GLN A 301 13.16 -8.50 17.83
N THR A 302 14.42 -8.87 17.52
CA THR A 302 15.59 -8.01 17.69
C THR A 302 15.36 -6.68 17.00
N LYS A 303 15.62 -5.59 17.71
CA LYS A 303 15.49 -4.22 17.22
C LYS A 303 16.83 -3.66 16.74
N MET A 304 16.76 -2.78 15.75
CA MET A 304 17.82 -1.81 15.47
C MET A 304 17.88 -0.76 16.59
N GLU A 305 19.08 -0.39 17.03
CA GLU A 305 19.32 0.50 18.16
C GLU A 305 19.99 1.82 17.73
N GLU A 306 20.03 2.79 18.64
CA GLU A 306 20.72 4.07 18.43
C GLU A 306 22.23 3.87 18.39
N GLY A 307 22.90 4.40 17.36
CA GLY A 307 24.32 4.15 17.11
C GLY A 307 24.62 2.83 16.37
N ASP A 308 23.62 1.98 16.11
CA ASP A 308 23.84 0.83 15.21
C ASP A 308 24.20 1.32 13.79
N TYR A 309 24.95 0.47 13.11
CA TYR A 309 25.53 0.72 11.81
C TYR A 309 25.34 -0.55 10.98
N PHE A 310 24.70 -0.46 9.81
CA PHE A 310 24.14 -1.63 9.13
C PHE A 310 24.45 -1.65 7.63
N ALA A 311 24.89 -2.82 7.14
CA ALA A 311 24.71 -3.23 5.76
C ALA A 311 23.23 -3.57 5.53
N ILE A 312 22.56 -2.87 4.60
CA ILE A 312 21.23 -3.23 4.11
C ILE A 312 21.36 -3.73 2.67
N GLU A 313 21.66 -5.01 2.54
CA GLU A 313 21.65 -5.73 1.26
C GLU A 313 20.36 -6.52 1.05
N THR A 314 20.00 -6.73 -0.21
CA THR A 314 19.00 -7.72 -0.59
C THR A 314 19.42 -8.49 -1.84
N PHE A 315 18.97 -9.74 -1.94
CA PHE A 315 19.26 -10.65 -3.05
C PHE A 315 17.96 -11.23 -3.62
N GLY A 316 17.74 -11.03 -4.91
CA GLY A 316 16.64 -11.63 -5.66
C GLY A 316 17.14 -12.74 -6.57
N SER A 317 16.31 -13.76 -6.77
CA SER A 317 16.63 -14.97 -7.54
C SER A 317 15.46 -15.44 -8.39
N THR A 318 15.75 -15.86 -9.64
CA THR A 318 14.79 -16.57 -10.50
C THR A 318 14.78 -18.09 -10.28
N GLY A 319 15.65 -18.59 -9.39
CA GLY A 319 15.82 -20.00 -9.08
C GLY A 319 14.87 -20.48 -7.99
N ARG A 320 15.43 -21.11 -6.94
CA ARG A 320 14.65 -21.58 -5.78
C ARG A 320 14.49 -20.52 -4.70
N GLY A 321 15.26 -19.43 -4.72
CA GLY A 321 15.26 -18.42 -3.65
C GLY A 321 16.08 -18.86 -2.43
N ARG A 322 17.18 -19.59 -2.65
CA ARG A 322 18.01 -20.16 -1.57
C ARG A 322 19.41 -20.50 -2.08
N VAL A 323 20.45 -20.12 -1.34
CA VAL A 323 21.84 -20.44 -1.67
C VAL A 323 22.39 -21.66 -0.90
N VAL A 324 23.39 -22.31 -1.48
CA VAL A 324 24.27 -23.30 -0.82
C VAL A 324 25.72 -22.98 -1.15
N GLU A 325 26.64 -23.33 -0.25
CA GLU A 325 28.07 -23.19 -0.42
C GLU A 325 28.59 -24.07 -1.56
N SER A 326 29.41 -23.52 -2.46
CA SER A 326 30.03 -24.27 -3.55
C SER A 326 31.23 -23.55 -4.18
N GLY A 327 31.92 -24.25 -5.09
CA GLY A 327 33.13 -23.73 -5.74
C GLY A 327 34.35 -23.76 -4.83
N GLU A 328 35.38 -22.96 -5.16
CA GLU A 328 36.56 -22.81 -4.33
C GLU A 328 36.42 -21.62 -3.38
N CYS A 329 36.68 -21.83 -2.09
CA CYS A 329 36.68 -20.75 -1.10
C CYS A 329 37.82 -19.74 -1.37
N SER A 330 37.45 -18.47 -1.45
CA SER A 330 38.34 -17.34 -1.76
C SER A 330 38.44 -16.33 -0.62
N HIS A 331 37.36 -16.14 0.14
CA HIS A 331 37.24 -15.18 1.25
C HIS A 331 37.49 -15.85 2.61
N TYR A 332 38.17 -15.15 3.50
CA TYR A 332 38.51 -15.60 4.85
C TYR A 332 38.49 -14.39 5.80
N ALA A 333 38.07 -14.58 7.05
CA ALA A 333 38.16 -13.55 8.09
C ALA A 333 38.70 -14.13 9.39
N ARG A 334 39.40 -13.33 10.20
CA ARG A 334 39.76 -13.76 11.56
C ARG A 334 38.54 -13.57 12.46
N ILE A 335 38.15 -14.62 13.20
CA ILE A 335 37.04 -14.54 14.15
C ILE A 335 37.39 -13.51 15.25
N TYR A 336 36.45 -12.59 15.50
CA TYR A 336 36.65 -11.47 16.43
C TYR A 336 36.98 -11.96 17.85
N ASP A 337 36.11 -12.80 18.40
CA ASP A 337 36.25 -13.45 19.71
C ASP A 337 37.04 -14.78 19.65
N ALA A 338 38.03 -14.88 18.75
CA ALA A 338 38.75 -16.14 18.50
C ALA A 338 39.39 -16.74 19.78
N PRO A 339 39.23 -18.05 20.04
CA PRO A 339 39.86 -18.71 21.18
C PRO A 339 41.39 -18.66 21.07
N ASN A 340 42.06 -18.39 22.19
CA ASN A 340 43.52 -18.36 22.27
C ASN A 340 44.11 -19.79 22.26
N VAL A 341 44.11 -20.41 21.10
CA VAL A 341 44.61 -21.79 20.89
C VAL A 341 46.13 -21.77 20.66
N PRO A 342 46.93 -22.51 21.44
CA PRO A 342 48.38 -22.58 21.27
C PRO A 342 48.75 -23.41 20.02
N LEU A 343 48.79 -22.74 18.87
CA LEU A 343 49.17 -23.31 17.57
C LEU A 343 50.48 -24.08 17.67
N ARG A 344 50.53 -25.26 17.03
CA ARG A 344 51.74 -26.09 16.92
C ARG A 344 52.45 -25.92 15.58
N LEU A 345 51.70 -25.63 14.50
CA LEU A 345 52.23 -25.51 13.15
C LEU A 345 52.87 -24.12 12.92
N THR A 346 54.15 -24.09 12.56
CA THR A 346 54.92 -22.85 12.40
C THR A 346 54.41 -21.96 11.26
N SER A 347 53.97 -22.55 10.13
CA SER A 347 53.38 -21.78 9.03
C SER A 347 52.06 -21.11 9.43
N ALA A 348 51.21 -21.78 10.21
CA ALA A 348 50.00 -21.17 10.75
C ALA A 348 50.31 -20.00 11.72
N LYS A 349 51.38 -20.08 12.52
CA LYS A 349 51.83 -18.94 13.35
C LYS A 349 52.32 -17.76 12.51
N SER A 350 53.11 -18.02 11.47
CA SER A 350 53.60 -16.97 10.57
C SER A 350 52.44 -16.29 9.86
N LEU A 351 51.53 -17.09 9.27
CA LEU A 351 50.35 -16.60 8.58
C LEU A 351 49.41 -15.83 9.51
N LEU A 352 49.17 -16.31 10.74
CA LEU A 352 48.36 -15.57 11.72
C LEU A 352 49.01 -14.24 12.14
N LYS A 353 50.34 -14.18 12.25
CA LYS A 353 51.05 -12.90 12.48
C LYS A 353 50.86 -11.95 11.28
N SER A 354 50.89 -12.48 10.07
CA SER A 354 50.67 -11.72 8.82
C SER A 354 49.23 -11.19 8.74
N ILE A 355 48.23 -12.04 8.97
CA ILE A 355 46.81 -11.67 9.04
C ILE A 355 46.59 -10.58 10.11
N ASN A 356 47.11 -10.79 11.33
CA ASN A 356 46.98 -9.83 12.43
C ASN A 356 47.65 -8.48 12.15
N LYS A 357 48.74 -8.45 11.36
CA LYS A 357 49.44 -7.21 11.00
C LYS A 357 48.69 -6.41 9.92
N ASN A 358 48.21 -7.11 8.88
CA ASN A 358 47.74 -6.44 7.66
C ASN A 358 46.20 -6.26 7.61
N PHE A 359 45.44 -7.17 8.23
CA PHE A 359 43.96 -7.18 8.18
C PHE A 359 43.30 -7.12 9.58
N GLY A 360 43.97 -7.63 10.62
CA GLY A 360 43.42 -7.69 11.98
C GLY A 360 42.25 -8.66 12.07
N THR A 361 41.02 -8.13 12.00
CA THR A 361 39.75 -8.90 11.91
C THR A 361 38.95 -8.60 10.63
N LEU A 362 39.45 -7.73 9.75
CA LEU A 362 38.86 -7.49 8.43
C LEU A 362 38.95 -8.75 7.55
N PRO A 363 37.95 -9.02 6.69
CA PRO A 363 38.05 -10.09 5.70
C PRO A 363 39.17 -9.85 4.67
N PHE A 364 39.79 -10.93 4.20
CA PHE A 364 40.84 -10.94 3.19
C PHE A 364 40.63 -12.11 2.22
N CYS A 365 41.29 -12.08 1.06
CA CYS A 365 41.28 -13.19 0.11
C CYS A 365 42.68 -13.70 -0.20
N ARG A 366 42.75 -14.83 -0.90
CA ARG A 366 44.02 -15.46 -1.30
C ARG A 366 44.93 -14.52 -2.07
N ARG A 367 44.39 -13.76 -3.03
CA ARG A 367 45.13 -12.72 -3.79
C ARG A 367 45.84 -11.71 -2.89
N TYR A 368 45.32 -11.42 -1.69
CA TYR A 368 45.96 -10.45 -0.77
C TYR A 368 47.14 -11.08 -0.03
N LEU A 369 47.05 -12.38 0.30
CA LEU A 369 48.20 -13.15 0.79
C LEU A 369 49.27 -13.27 -0.29
N ASP A 370 48.88 -13.60 -1.53
CA ASP A 370 49.80 -13.67 -2.68
C ASP A 370 50.52 -12.32 -2.91
N ARG A 371 49.79 -11.20 -2.84
CA ARG A 371 50.32 -9.83 -2.97
C ARG A 371 51.20 -9.39 -1.80
N LEU A 372 50.99 -9.95 -0.60
CA LEU A 372 51.91 -9.78 0.55
C LEU A 372 53.17 -10.65 0.45
N GLY A 373 53.29 -11.50 -0.58
CA GLY A 373 54.41 -12.43 -0.76
C GLY A 373 54.32 -13.71 0.08
N GLU A 374 53.18 -13.95 0.76
CA GLU A 374 52.92 -15.23 1.40
C GLU A 374 52.80 -16.33 0.33
N SER A 375 53.42 -17.49 0.55
CA SER A 375 53.33 -18.60 -0.40
C SER A 375 53.19 -19.94 0.31
N LYS A 376 52.50 -20.89 -0.35
CA LYS A 376 52.17 -22.23 0.21
C LYS A 376 51.36 -22.16 1.53
N TYR A 377 50.71 -21.01 1.79
CA TYR A 377 49.99 -20.72 3.03
C TYR A 377 48.77 -21.59 3.26
N LEU A 378 48.19 -22.22 2.22
CA LEU A 378 46.93 -23.01 2.31
C LEU A 378 46.93 -24.05 3.44
N LEU A 379 48.04 -24.74 3.70
CA LEU A 379 48.12 -25.69 4.83
C LEU A 379 48.07 -24.99 6.20
N GLY A 380 48.65 -23.79 6.30
CA GLY A 380 48.54 -22.94 7.48
C GLY A 380 47.13 -22.37 7.64
N LEU A 381 46.53 -21.88 6.55
CA LEU A 381 45.18 -21.30 6.52
C LEU A 381 44.12 -22.33 6.93
N ASN A 382 44.13 -23.50 6.31
CA ASN A 382 43.23 -24.60 6.64
C ASN A 382 43.43 -25.08 8.10
N HIS A 383 44.63 -24.94 8.67
CA HIS A 383 44.85 -25.22 10.09
C HIS A 383 44.30 -24.11 11.00
N LEU A 384 44.37 -22.83 10.61
CA LEU A 384 43.73 -21.74 11.37
C LEU A 384 42.20 -21.86 11.38
N VAL A 385 41.62 -22.27 10.24
CA VAL A 385 40.19 -22.62 10.11
C VAL A 385 39.84 -23.81 11.00
N ALA A 386 40.58 -24.92 10.89
CA ALA A 386 40.37 -26.11 11.72
C ALA A 386 40.68 -25.93 13.22
N GLN A 387 41.10 -24.73 13.66
CA GLN A 387 41.25 -24.36 15.08
C GLN A 387 40.29 -23.25 15.51
N GLY A 388 39.39 -22.79 14.64
CA GLY A 388 38.41 -21.74 14.94
C GLY A 388 39.04 -20.36 15.19
N ILE A 389 40.20 -20.07 14.58
CA ILE A 389 40.84 -18.76 14.67
C ILE A 389 40.48 -17.91 13.43
N VAL A 390 40.43 -18.55 12.28
CA VAL A 390 39.95 -17.99 11.01
C VAL A 390 38.67 -18.72 10.65
N GLU A 391 37.78 -18.04 9.95
CA GLU A 391 36.55 -18.57 9.36
C GLU A 391 36.65 -18.40 7.85
N ASP A 392 36.22 -19.41 7.10
CA ASP A 392 36.26 -19.42 5.64
C ASP A 392 34.86 -19.20 5.05
N TYR A 393 34.78 -18.30 4.06
CA TYR A 393 33.54 -17.80 3.49
C TYR A 393 33.44 -18.26 2.02
N PRO A 394 32.95 -19.49 1.77
CA PRO A 394 32.86 -20.03 0.41
C PRO A 394 31.77 -19.32 -0.42
N PRO A 395 31.91 -19.29 -1.77
CA PRO A 395 30.90 -18.74 -2.67
C PRO A 395 29.51 -19.38 -2.51
N LEU A 396 28.47 -18.55 -2.61
CA LEU A 396 27.09 -18.93 -2.32
C LEU A 396 26.24 -19.00 -3.60
N TYR A 397 25.67 -20.17 -3.90
CA TYR A 397 25.02 -20.48 -5.17
C TYR A 397 23.54 -20.90 -5.04
N ASP A 398 22.65 -20.27 -5.81
CA ASP A 398 21.29 -20.77 -6.08
C ASP A 398 21.35 -21.88 -7.17
N GLN A 399 20.21 -22.39 -7.62
CA GLN A 399 20.08 -23.45 -8.60
C GLN A 399 20.79 -23.11 -9.92
N ILE A 400 21.57 -24.06 -10.44
CA ILE A 400 22.25 -23.95 -11.74
C ILE A 400 21.25 -23.59 -12.84
N GLY A 401 21.57 -22.54 -13.61
CA GLY A 401 20.72 -22.00 -14.67
C GLY A 401 19.87 -20.78 -14.26
N SER A 402 19.73 -20.50 -12.97
CA SER A 402 19.08 -19.27 -12.49
C SER A 402 19.92 -18.01 -12.73
N ARG A 403 19.35 -16.85 -12.40
CA ARG A 403 20.03 -15.58 -12.23
C ARG A 403 19.71 -15.01 -10.85
N THR A 404 20.71 -14.43 -10.21
CA THR A 404 20.59 -13.66 -8.97
C THR A 404 21.11 -12.24 -9.18
N ALA A 405 20.49 -11.27 -8.50
CA ALA A 405 20.91 -9.87 -8.41
C ALA A 405 21.05 -9.47 -6.93
N GLN A 406 21.93 -8.51 -6.64
CA GLN A 406 22.19 -7.89 -5.33
C GLN A 406 22.17 -6.36 -5.50
N PHE A 407 21.61 -5.66 -4.53
CA PHE A 407 21.84 -4.24 -4.30
C PHE A 407 21.96 -4.01 -2.79
N GLU A 408 22.74 -3.00 -2.41
CA GLU A 408 23.03 -2.76 -1.01
C GLU A 408 23.52 -1.33 -0.76
N HIS A 409 23.16 -0.79 0.41
CA HIS A 409 23.84 0.38 0.99
C HIS A 409 24.05 0.24 2.50
N THR A 410 25.20 0.73 2.97
CA THR A 410 25.42 1.00 4.40
C THR A 410 24.58 2.17 4.89
N ILE A 411 23.96 2.02 6.06
CA ILE A 411 23.26 3.07 6.80
C ILE A 411 23.85 3.25 8.21
N LEU A 412 23.84 4.49 8.70
CA LEU A 412 24.19 4.84 10.08
C LEU A 412 22.97 5.37 10.82
N LEU A 413 22.68 4.81 12.00
CA LEU A 413 21.55 5.21 12.83
C LEU A 413 21.96 6.26 13.87
N ARG A 414 22.22 7.50 13.40
CA ARG A 414 22.68 8.63 14.22
C ARG A 414 21.59 9.04 15.24
N PRO A 415 21.94 9.71 16.36
CA PRO A 415 20.97 10.12 17.37
C PRO A 415 19.78 10.93 16.86
N THR A 416 19.97 11.74 15.79
CA THR A 416 18.99 12.71 15.26
C THR A 416 18.32 12.29 13.94
N CYS A 417 18.96 11.45 13.13
CA CYS A 417 18.52 11.03 11.79
C CYS A 417 19.22 9.73 11.33
N LYS A 418 18.71 9.09 10.27
CA LYS A 418 19.40 8.03 9.54
C LYS A 418 20.22 8.64 8.40
N GLU A 419 21.45 8.18 8.20
CA GLU A 419 22.30 8.58 7.08
C GLU A 419 22.60 7.37 6.19
N VAL A 420 22.10 7.38 4.95
CA VAL A 420 22.40 6.37 3.93
C VAL A 420 23.74 6.77 3.30
N ILE A 421 24.82 6.34 3.93
CA ILE A 421 26.13 6.97 3.75
C ILE A 421 26.70 6.75 2.34
N ALA A 422 26.32 5.65 1.68
CA ALA A 422 26.73 5.31 0.32
C ALA A 422 25.87 5.95 -0.81
N GLU A 423 24.75 6.63 -0.50
CA GLU A 423 24.00 7.49 -1.44
C GLU A 423 24.39 8.97 -1.29
N GLU A 424 24.05 9.82 -2.26
CA GLU A 424 24.34 11.26 -2.27
C GLU A 424 23.06 12.09 -2.10
N THR A 425 23.08 13.17 -1.33
CA THR A 425 21.89 14.02 -1.10
C THR A 425 21.51 14.81 -2.38
N ILE A 426 20.55 14.28 -3.15
CA ILE A 426 19.99 14.95 -4.32
C ILE A 426 19.19 16.19 -3.88
N THR A 427 19.72 17.39 -4.18
CA THR A 427 19.03 18.64 -3.87
C THR A 427 17.87 18.86 -4.86
N ARG A 428 16.62 18.96 -4.36
CA ARG A 428 15.40 19.02 -5.19
C ARG A 428 15.34 20.24 -6.14
N PHE A 429 15.68 20.01 -7.40
CA PHE A 429 15.23 20.80 -8.57
C PHE A 429 15.07 19.88 -9.80
N GLY A 430 13.95 19.16 -9.92
CA GLY A 430 13.67 18.36 -11.13
C GLY A 430 12.51 17.36 -11.06
N LEU A 431 11.53 17.56 -11.96
CA LEU A 431 10.53 16.59 -12.48
C LEU A 431 9.50 15.91 -11.55
N VAL A 432 8.49 15.31 -12.21
CA VAL A 432 7.20 14.85 -11.66
C VAL A 432 6.64 13.67 -12.49
N ALA A 433 6.26 12.55 -11.85
CA ALA A 433 5.26 11.52 -12.26
C ALA A 433 5.43 10.23 -11.39
N MET A 434 4.42 9.42 -11.06
CA MET A 434 2.96 9.63 -11.05
C MET A 434 2.24 8.75 -9.99
N VAL A 435 1.09 9.25 -9.48
CA VAL A 435 0.20 8.67 -8.44
C VAL A 435 -1.21 9.31 -8.60
N GLY A 436 -2.39 8.73 -8.29
CA GLY A 436 -2.74 7.38 -7.82
C GLY A 436 -3.78 7.29 -6.64
N LEU A 437 -4.32 6.08 -6.46
CA LEU A 437 -4.76 5.39 -5.23
C LEU A 437 -6.13 5.71 -4.48
N PRO A 438 -6.27 6.29 -3.26
CA PRO A 438 -7.06 5.61 -2.18
C PRO A 438 -8.37 6.21 -1.55
N TRP A 439 -9.33 5.34 -1.10
CA TRP A 439 -9.91 5.06 0.28
C TRP A 439 -10.60 6.19 1.17
N SER A 440 -11.20 6.15 2.42
CA SER A 440 -11.46 5.22 3.60
C SER A 440 -12.43 5.66 4.84
N ILE A 441 -13.75 5.29 4.96
CA ILE A 441 -14.54 4.58 6.11
C ILE A 441 -15.87 4.99 7.13
N TRP A 442 -15.96 5.16 8.55
CA TRP A 442 -17.10 5.04 9.71
C TRP A 442 -17.93 6.25 10.38
N SER A 443 -18.08 6.67 11.72
CA SER A 443 -17.52 6.52 13.16
C SER A 443 -18.47 6.60 14.55
N ALA A 444 -18.22 6.51 15.90
CA ALA A 444 -19.31 6.38 17.03
C ALA A 444 -19.98 7.53 17.99
N SER A 445 -21.20 7.29 18.62
CA SER A 445 -21.91 7.77 19.93
C SER A 445 -22.72 9.10 20.27
N GLY A 446 -23.45 9.39 21.42
CA GLY A 446 -23.77 8.71 22.74
C GLY A 446 -24.29 9.50 24.03
N HIS A 447 -24.81 8.76 25.08
CA HIS A 447 -25.15 9.03 26.56
C HIS A 447 -26.65 9.17 27.05
N ASP A 448 -27.17 8.81 28.28
CA ASP A 448 -26.84 7.88 29.44
C ASP A 448 -27.93 7.76 30.61
N SER A 449 -27.91 6.67 31.43
CA SER A 449 -28.37 6.45 32.87
C SER A 449 -29.83 6.11 33.41
N GLN A 450 -29.87 5.30 34.52
CA GLN A 450 -30.92 4.92 35.54
C GLN A 450 -32.01 3.81 35.27
N GLN A 451 -32.66 3.29 36.34
CA GLN A 451 -33.26 1.92 36.45
C GLN A 451 -34.70 1.82 37.04
N GLN A 452 -35.57 0.94 36.49
CA GLN A 452 -36.40 -0.11 37.20
C GLN A 452 -37.23 -0.96 36.17
N PRO A 453 -37.88 -2.10 36.55
CA PRO A 453 -38.12 -3.22 35.60
C PRO A 453 -39.53 -3.39 34.98
N GLU A 454 -39.53 -4.13 33.86
CA GLU A 454 -40.58 -4.98 33.25
C GLU A 454 -41.96 -4.39 32.86
N GLU A 455 -42.12 -4.05 31.56
CA GLU A 455 -43.30 -4.44 30.75
C GLU A 455 -42.93 -4.43 29.23
N ASP A 456 -43.09 -5.55 28.51
CA ASP A 456 -42.46 -5.76 27.18
C ASP A 456 -43.33 -5.32 25.98
N ILE A 457 -43.74 -4.04 25.96
CA ILE A 457 -44.73 -3.49 25.02
C ILE A 457 -44.12 -3.08 23.67
N ARG A 458 -43.42 -3.98 22.95
CA ARG A 458 -42.76 -3.65 21.65
C ARG A 458 -42.68 -4.79 20.60
N GLN A 459 -43.82 -5.28 20.06
CA GLN A 459 -43.84 -6.12 18.83
C GLN A 459 -44.99 -5.83 17.79
N PRO A 460 -45.48 -4.59 17.52
CA PRO A 460 -46.71 -4.43 16.72
C PRO A 460 -46.59 -4.76 15.21
N SER A 461 -45.43 -4.50 14.60
CA SER A 461 -45.35 -4.31 13.14
C SER A 461 -45.20 -5.58 12.30
N LEU A 462 -44.90 -6.75 12.89
CA LEU A 462 -44.71 -8.00 12.11
C LEU A 462 -45.97 -8.84 11.88
N HIS A 463 -47.08 -8.53 12.57
CA HIS A 463 -48.29 -9.35 12.53
C HIS A 463 -48.89 -9.55 11.13
N HIS A 464 -48.66 -8.63 10.19
CA HIS A 464 -49.18 -8.72 8.83
C HIS A 464 -48.46 -9.73 7.91
N TYR A 465 -47.28 -10.25 8.31
CA TYR A 465 -46.50 -11.23 7.53
C TYR A 465 -46.49 -12.65 8.10
N ALA A 466 -47.34 -12.94 9.10
CA ALA A 466 -47.53 -14.30 9.63
C ALA A 466 -48.14 -15.31 8.63
N LYS A 467 -48.35 -14.92 7.37
CA LYS A 467 -48.73 -15.77 6.23
C LYS A 467 -47.94 -15.29 5.00
N PRO A 468 -47.33 -16.19 4.21
CA PRO A 468 -46.58 -15.79 3.01
C PRO A 468 -47.52 -15.13 1.99
N GLY A 469 -47.10 -14.00 1.42
CA GLY A 469 -47.88 -13.23 0.47
C GLY A 469 -47.84 -13.84 -0.94
N SER A 470 -48.97 -13.83 -1.65
CA SER A 470 -49.05 -14.32 -3.03
C SER A 470 -48.10 -13.55 -3.95
N VAL A 471 -47.20 -14.26 -4.62
CA VAL A 471 -46.18 -13.71 -5.53
C VAL A 471 -46.81 -12.80 -6.61
N PRO A 472 -46.22 -11.63 -6.93
CA PRO A 472 -46.74 -10.73 -7.95
C PRO A 472 -46.88 -11.42 -9.32
N PRO A 473 -48.00 -11.24 -10.05
CA PRO A 473 -48.08 -11.61 -11.47
C PRO A 473 -47.07 -10.90 -12.40
N SER A 474 -46.45 -9.81 -11.96
CA SER A 474 -45.29 -9.17 -12.63
C SER A 474 -43.98 -9.92 -12.44
N ALA A 475 -43.89 -10.83 -11.46
CA ALA A 475 -42.66 -11.49 -11.07
C ALA A 475 -42.04 -12.25 -12.26
N ARG A 476 -40.72 -12.10 -12.39
CA ARG A 476 -39.89 -12.89 -13.31
C ARG A 476 -39.55 -14.27 -12.73
N VAL A 477 -39.70 -14.41 -11.41
CA VAL A 477 -39.27 -15.54 -10.59
C VAL A 477 -40.49 -16.36 -10.18
N GLU A 478 -40.53 -17.62 -10.60
CA GLU A 478 -41.59 -18.55 -10.23
C GLU A 478 -41.44 -19.00 -8.77
N HIS A 479 -42.57 -19.17 -8.08
CA HIS A 479 -42.63 -19.59 -6.68
C HIS A 479 -42.04 -21.01 -6.49
N THR A 480 -42.34 -21.91 -7.42
CA THR A 480 -41.79 -23.27 -7.52
C THR A 480 -40.33 -23.37 -7.96
N LEU A 481 -39.57 -22.26 -8.03
CA LEU A 481 -38.17 -22.27 -8.43
C LEU A 481 -37.32 -23.06 -7.42
N LYS A 482 -36.50 -23.99 -7.92
CA LYS A 482 -35.55 -24.78 -7.13
C LYS A 482 -34.13 -24.65 -7.66
N ALA A 483 -33.14 -24.85 -6.79
CA ALA A 483 -31.74 -24.93 -7.19
C ALA A 483 -31.51 -26.15 -8.09
N ALA A 484 -31.15 -25.92 -9.35
CA ALA A 484 -30.84 -27.00 -10.30
C ALA A 484 -29.48 -27.66 -10.00
N GLU A 485 -29.33 -28.95 -10.32
CA GLU A 485 -28.05 -29.66 -10.13
C GLU A 485 -27.01 -29.30 -11.20
N ARG A 486 -25.71 -29.36 -10.84
CA ARG A 486 -24.60 -29.16 -11.78
C ARG A 486 -24.52 -30.31 -12.79
N PRO A 487 -24.47 -30.05 -14.11
CA PRO A 487 -24.21 -31.09 -15.11
C PRO A 487 -22.84 -31.78 -14.89
N ARG A 488 -22.83 -33.11 -14.78
CA ARG A 488 -21.59 -33.87 -14.55
C ARG A 488 -20.67 -33.86 -15.77
N LEU A 489 -19.63 -33.03 -15.73
CA LEU A 489 -18.59 -32.96 -16.75
C LEU A 489 -17.72 -34.24 -16.73
N ARG A 490 -17.69 -34.95 -17.87
CA ARG A 490 -16.78 -36.07 -18.15
C ARG A 490 -15.57 -35.61 -18.98
N PRO A 491 -14.39 -36.27 -18.95
CA PRO A 491 -13.16 -35.76 -19.55
C PRO A 491 -13.23 -35.37 -21.04
N TRP A 492 -14.07 -36.03 -21.85
CA TRP A 492 -14.25 -35.65 -23.26
C TRP A 492 -14.95 -34.30 -23.47
N HIS A 493 -15.36 -33.60 -22.41
CA HIS A 493 -15.93 -32.25 -22.49
C HIS A 493 -14.86 -31.15 -22.51
N MET A 494 -13.56 -31.47 -22.42
CA MET A 494 -12.50 -30.46 -22.40
C MET A 494 -12.53 -29.51 -23.62
N TRP A 495 -12.99 -29.98 -24.79
CA TRP A 495 -13.17 -29.12 -25.98
C TRP A 495 -14.18 -27.98 -25.76
N LYS A 496 -15.12 -28.11 -24.81
CA LYS A 496 -16.07 -27.04 -24.47
C LYS A 496 -15.37 -25.82 -23.87
N TYR A 497 -14.28 -26.00 -23.11
CA TYR A 497 -13.47 -24.86 -22.62
C TYR A 497 -12.80 -24.13 -23.79
N GLY A 498 -12.28 -24.86 -24.78
CA GLY A 498 -11.75 -24.26 -26.02
C GLY A 498 -12.81 -23.47 -26.79
N VAL A 499 -14.02 -24.03 -26.93
CA VAL A 499 -15.15 -23.31 -27.57
C VAL A 499 -15.58 -22.07 -26.78
N VAL A 500 -15.55 -22.11 -25.44
CA VAL A 500 -15.85 -20.93 -24.61
C VAL A 500 -14.75 -19.87 -24.73
N ALA A 501 -13.48 -20.25 -24.74
CA ALA A 501 -12.36 -19.33 -24.96
C ALA A 501 -12.46 -18.66 -26.35
N ILE A 502 -12.72 -19.42 -27.41
CA ILE A 502 -12.93 -18.90 -28.77
C ILE A 502 -14.16 -17.99 -28.82
N SER A 503 -15.28 -18.38 -28.19
CA SER A 503 -16.50 -17.57 -28.14
C SER A 503 -16.26 -16.24 -27.42
N LYS A 504 -15.56 -16.24 -26.29
CA LYS A 504 -15.27 -15.02 -25.51
C LYS A 504 -14.24 -14.13 -26.20
N ALA A 505 -13.19 -14.69 -26.79
CA ALA A 505 -12.25 -13.94 -27.64
C ALA A 505 -12.98 -13.30 -28.84
N THR A 506 -13.94 -13.99 -29.45
CA THR A 506 -14.75 -13.46 -30.56
C THR A 506 -15.70 -12.36 -30.10
N GLU A 507 -16.40 -12.53 -28.96
CA GLU A 507 -17.25 -11.49 -28.37
C GLU A 507 -16.44 -10.23 -28.02
N MET A 508 -15.28 -10.37 -27.36
CA MET A 508 -14.40 -9.25 -26.99
C MET A 508 -13.80 -8.56 -28.23
N THR A 509 -13.30 -9.32 -29.21
CA THR A 509 -12.76 -8.75 -30.46
C THR A 509 -13.86 -8.00 -31.24
N GLY A 510 -15.07 -8.57 -31.30
CA GLY A 510 -16.23 -7.92 -31.88
C GLY A 510 -16.65 -6.64 -31.13
N ALA A 511 -16.54 -6.61 -29.81
CA ALA A 511 -16.82 -5.42 -29.00
C ALA A 511 -15.76 -4.31 -29.20
N VAL A 512 -14.47 -4.66 -29.27
CA VAL A 512 -13.38 -3.73 -29.55
C VAL A 512 -13.49 -3.16 -30.96
N LEU A 513 -13.71 -4.02 -31.97
CA LEU A 513 -13.99 -3.58 -33.35
C LEU A 513 -15.23 -2.68 -33.40
N SER A 514 -16.30 -3.03 -32.69
CA SER A 514 -17.52 -2.22 -32.66
C SER A 514 -17.29 -0.85 -32.02
N HIS A 515 -16.48 -0.78 -30.97
CA HIS A 515 -16.09 0.49 -30.33
C HIS A 515 -15.30 1.37 -31.30
N SER A 516 -14.31 0.79 -31.98
CA SER A 516 -13.45 1.53 -32.91
C SER A 516 -14.14 1.97 -34.21
N ILE A 517 -15.21 1.28 -34.63
CA ILE A 517 -15.92 1.57 -35.90
C ILE A 517 -17.18 2.43 -35.68
N TRP A 518 -17.96 2.17 -34.62
CA TRP A 518 -19.25 2.85 -34.36
C TRP A 518 -19.30 3.65 -33.06
N GLY A 519 -18.20 3.67 -32.29
CA GLY A 519 -18.13 4.32 -30.98
C GLY A 519 -18.59 3.44 -29.81
N PRO A 520 -18.42 3.90 -28.57
CA PRO A 520 -18.88 3.19 -27.39
C PRO A 520 -20.41 3.08 -27.33
N LYS A 521 -20.92 2.04 -26.66
CA LYS A 521 -22.37 1.83 -26.47
C LYS A 521 -23.06 2.91 -25.63
N ARG A 522 -22.29 3.68 -24.86
CA ARG A 522 -22.71 4.84 -24.07
C ARG A 522 -21.63 5.93 -24.18
N PRO A 523 -21.98 7.23 -24.37
CA PRO A 523 -21.02 8.32 -24.57
C PRO A 523 -19.84 8.40 -23.59
N THR A 524 -20.01 7.96 -22.34
CA THR A 524 -19.00 8.08 -21.28
C THR A 524 -18.04 6.89 -21.19
N TRP A 525 -18.30 5.80 -21.91
CA TRP A 525 -17.56 4.55 -21.74
C TRP A 525 -16.24 4.55 -22.52
N GLY A 526 -15.13 4.38 -21.79
CA GLY A 526 -13.84 4.01 -22.37
C GLY A 526 -13.84 2.60 -23.01
N LEU A 527 -12.70 2.26 -23.60
CA LEU A 527 -12.47 0.92 -24.14
C LEU A 527 -12.50 -0.13 -23.03
N GLU A 528 -12.01 0.24 -21.85
CA GLU A 528 -12.01 -0.50 -20.58
C GLU A 528 -13.42 -0.95 -20.21
N MET A 529 -14.38 -0.02 -20.11
CA MET A 529 -15.79 -0.35 -19.83
C MET A 529 -16.41 -1.23 -20.91
N THR A 530 -16.01 -1.05 -22.17
CA THR A 530 -16.53 -1.85 -23.28
C THR A 530 -16.02 -3.29 -23.22
N ILE A 531 -14.75 -3.49 -22.83
CA ILE A 531 -14.16 -4.82 -22.61
C ILE A 531 -14.74 -5.47 -21.36
N ILE A 532 -14.80 -4.77 -20.21
CA ILE A 532 -15.34 -5.27 -18.93
C ILE A 532 -16.79 -5.73 -19.11
N THR A 533 -17.65 -4.88 -19.67
CA THR A 533 -19.06 -5.24 -19.90
C THR A 533 -19.18 -6.39 -20.90
N SER A 534 -18.42 -6.41 -22.01
CA SER A 534 -18.48 -7.51 -22.97
C SER A 534 -17.93 -8.84 -22.44
N PHE A 535 -17.00 -8.82 -21.49
CA PHE A 535 -16.51 -10.01 -20.82
C PHE A 535 -17.55 -10.58 -19.86
N MET A 536 -18.04 -9.76 -18.92
CA MET A 536 -19.02 -10.15 -17.90
C MET A 536 -20.35 -10.59 -18.52
N ARG A 537 -20.86 -9.85 -19.50
CA ARG A 537 -22.12 -10.17 -20.19
C ARG A 537 -22.00 -11.50 -20.91
N GLY A 538 -22.86 -12.43 -20.55
CA GLY A 538 -22.84 -13.79 -21.10
C GLY A 538 -21.88 -14.77 -20.40
N ALA A 539 -21.09 -14.36 -19.39
CA ALA A 539 -20.35 -15.32 -18.56
C ALA A 539 -21.29 -16.39 -17.95
N GLY A 540 -22.48 -15.97 -17.53
CA GLY A 540 -23.56 -16.86 -17.06
C GLY A 540 -24.08 -17.88 -18.09
N ARG A 541 -23.83 -17.70 -19.41
CA ARG A 541 -24.18 -18.68 -20.46
C ARG A 541 -23.24 -19.89 -20.48
N HIS A 542 -22.09 -19.78 -19.83
CA HIS A 542 -21.07 -20.83 -19.75
C HIS A 542 -20.90 -21.39 -18.33
N SER A 543 -21.82 -21.06 -17.42
CA SER A 543 -21.83 -21.50 -16.02
C SER A 543 -21.64 -23.01 -15.85
N ALA A 544 -22.16 -23.85 -16.75
CA ALA A 544 -22.01 -25.31 -16.67
C ALA A 544 -20.54 -25.80 -16.65
N LEU A 545 -19.56 -24.95 -17.00
CA LEU A 545 -18.13 -25.27 -16.96
C LEU A 545 -17.40 -24.82 -15.68
N VAL A 546 -18.02 -23.98 -14.84
CA VAL A 546 -17.39 -23.33 -13.67
C VAL A 546 -18.30 -23.43 -12.45
N ASP A 547 -17.78 -23.77 -11.27
CA ASP A 547 -18.58 -23.86 -10.05
C ASP A 547 -18.47 -22.64 -9.15
N ILE A 548 -19.41 -22.52 -8.20
CA ILE A 548 -19.50 -21.43 -7.23
C ILE A 548 -18.19 -21.27 -6.44
N ALA A 549 -17.51 -22.36 -6.08
CA ALA A 549 -16.21 -22.31 -5.43
C ALA A 549 -15.14 -21.65 -6.32
N THR A 550 -15.05 -22.07 -7.59
CA THR A 550 -14.14 -21.45 -8.57
C THR A 550 -14.46 -19.97 -8.80
N ILE A 551 -15.75 -19.59 -8.88
CA ILE A 551 -16.13 -18.18 -9.08
C ILE A 551 -15.85 -17.36 -7.83
N ARG A 552 -16.17 -17.85 -6.62
CA ARG A 552 -15.78 -17.19 -5.36
C ARG A 552 -14.27 -17.02 -5.25
N MET A 553 -13.49 -18.02 -5.66
CA MET A 553 -12.03 -17.91 -5.71
C MET A 553 -11.62 -16.78 -6.65
N ILE A 554 -12.08 -16.76 -7.90
CA ILE A 554 -11.81 -15.70 -8.88
C ILE A 554 -12.26 -14.31 -8.37
N MET A 555 -13.42 -14.22 -7.70
CA MET A 555 -13.91 -12.96 -7.12
C MET A 555 -13.21 -12.58 -5.81
N SER A 556 -12.58 -13.51 -5.10
CA SER A 556 -11.64 -13.18 -4.00
C SER A 556 -10.28 -12.71 -4.52
N LEU A 557 -9.84 -13.18 -5.70
CA LEU A 557 -8.65 -12.64 -6.39
C LEU A 557 -8.89 -11.19 -6.88
N VAL A 558 -10.13 -10.72 -7.04
CA VAL A 558 -10.43 -9.30 -7.23
C VAL A 558 -10.05 -8.47 -5.99
N GLY A 559 -10.03 -9.08 -4.80
CA GLY A 559 -9.46 -8.51 -3.59
C GLY A 559 -7.92 -8.51 -3.52
N LEU A 560 -7.24 -9.01 -4.57
CA LEU A 560 -5.79 -8.90 -4.80
C LEU A 560 -5.47 -7.97 -5.99
N ILE A 561 -6.47 -7.31 -6.60
CA ILE A 561 -6.20 -6.12 -7.39
C ILE A 561 -5.69 -5.05 -6.42
N PRO A 562 -4.64 -4.26 -6.73
CA PRO A 562 -4.11 -3.25 -5.82
C PRO A 562 -5.20 -2.31 -5.29
N LEU A 563 -5.54 -2.54 -4.02
CA LEU A 563 -6.56 -1.86 -3.25
C LEU A 563 -5.91 -0.79 -2.39
N PRO A 564 -6.28 0.49 -2.47
CA PRO A 564 -5.20 1.46 -2.57
C PRO A 564 -4.82 2.10 -1.21
N SER A 565 -3.60 2.60 -1.05
CA SER A 565 -2.80 2.55 0.21
C SER A 565 -3.15 3.37 1.48
N ASP A 566 -4.34 3.94 1.70
CA ASP A 566 -4.64 4.80 2.89
C ASP A 566 -5.72 4.25 3.85
N ALA A 567 -5.53 3.06 4.42
CA ALA A 567 -6.39 2.62 5.54
C ALA A 567 -5.74 1.57 6.44
N LEU A 568 -6.26 1.50 7.66
CA LEU A 568 -6.28 0.30 8.47
C LEU A 568 -7.28 -0.71 7.91
N VAL A 569 -7.05 -2.00 8.11
CA VAL A 569 -7.98 -3.12 7.87
C VAL A 569 -7.80 -4.15 9.00
N THR A 570 -8.49 -3.95 10.11
CA THR A 570 -8.28 -4.74 11.34
C THR A 570 -9.23 -5.92 11.48
N PRO A 571 -8.84 -7.18 11.19
CA PRO A 571 -9.74 -8.31 11.27
C PRO A 571 -10.18 -8.63 12.70
N VAL A 572 -11.48 -8.87 12.86
CA VAL A 572 -12.12 -9.11 14.16
C VAL A 572 -13.09 -10.27 14.07
N THR A 573 -12.60 -11.46 14.41
CA THR A 573 -13.44 -12.65 14.59
C THR A 573 -14.05 -12.65 15.99
N PHE A 574 -15.35 -12.87 16.09
CA PHE A 574 -16.12 -12.85 17.33
C PHE A 574 -17.13 -14.00 17.40
N ARG A 575 -17.52 -14.39 18.61
CA ARG A 575 -18.51 -15.45 18.83
C ARG A 575 -19.93 -14.91 18.80
N VAL A 576 -20.79 -15.54 18.02
CA VAL A 576 -22.24 -15.33 18.08
C VAL A 576 -22.74 -15.96 19.36
N ARG A 577 -22.94 -15.12 20.37
CA ARG A 577 -23.56 -15.48 21.64
C ARG A 577 -25.07 -15.41 21.48
N ARG A 578 -25.76 -16.38 22.09
CA ARG A 578 -27.22 -16.37 22.24
C ARG A 578 -27.67 -15.16 23.07
N ARG A 579 -28.39 -14.22 22.44
CA ARG A 579 -28.84 -12.93 23.01
C ARG A 579 -30.30 -12.93 23.46
N LYS A 580 -31.05 -14.01 23.20
CA LYS A 580 -32.52 -14.05 23.23
C LYS A 580 -33.12 -13.06 22.24
N LEU A 581 -32.72 -13.18 20.97
CA LEU A 581 -33.25 -12.32 19.89
C LEU A 581 -34.77 -12.44 19.81
N ARG A 582 -35.40 -11.33 19.43
CA ARG A 582 -36.85 -11.18 19.39
C ARG A 582 -37.41 -11.54 18.01
N GLY A 583 -38.70 -11.84 17.95
CA GLY A 583 -39.44 -12.07 16.71
C GLY A 583 -38.80 -13.12 15.80
N PHE A 584 -38.69 -12.80 14.51
CA PHE A 584 -38.38 -13.73 13.42
C PHE A 584 -37.02 -14.46 13.50
N LEU A 585 -36.09 -14.02 14.36
CA LEU A 585 -34.77 -14.65 14.54
C LEU A 585 -34.63 -15.43 15.85
N ALA A 586 -35.68 -15.47 16.69
CA ALA A 586 -35.62 -16.05 18.03
C ALA A 586 -35.20 -17.53 18.05
N ASP A 587 -35.72 -18.34 17.13
CA ASP A 587 -35.39 -19.78 17.06
C ASP A 587 -33.97 -20.06 16.55
N LEU A 588 -33.43 -19.17 15.69
CA LEU A 588 -32.05 -19.27 15.22
C LEU A 588 -31.06 -18.88 16.33
N ASP A 589 -31.30 -17.77 17.03
CA ASP A 589 -30.53 -17.39 18.22
C ASP A 589 -30.65 -18.44 19.34
N ALA A 590 -31.83 -19.06 19.49
CA ALA A 590 -32.05 -20.13 20.45
C ALA A 590 -31.22 -21.40 20.17
N ALA A 591 -30.77 -21.60 18.93
CA ALA A 591 -29.88 -22.69 18.52
C ALA A 591 -28.39 -22.34 18.66
N GLU A 592 -28.02 -21.08 18.89
CA GLU A 592 -26.61 -20.68 19.09
C GLU A 592 -26.09 -21.19 20.44
N ASP A 593 -24.97 -21.92 20.40
CA ASP A 593 -24.30 -22.47 21.58
C ASP A 593 -23.11 -21.62 22.06
N GLY A 594 -22.88 -20.46 21.44
CA GLY A 594 -21.76 -19.57 21.71
C GLY A 594 -20.41 -20.01 21.12
N LYS A 595 -20.35 -21.11 20.35
CA LYS A 595 -19.12 -21.56 19.67
C LYS A 595 -19.00 -21.04 18.23
N ARG A 596 -20.11 -20.69 17.58
CA ARG A 596 -20.11 -20.17 16.21
C ARG A 596 -19.39 -18.83 16.16
N GLU A 597 -18.41 -18.71 15.26
CA GLU A 597 -17.65 -17.47 15.05
C GLU A 597 -18.05 -16.81 13.72
N LEU A 598 -18.13 -15.48 13.73
CA LEU A 598 -18.20 -14.64 12.53
C LEU A 598 -16.89 -13.86 12.43
N SER A 599 -16.24 -13.91 11.27
CA SER A 599 -15.08 -13.10 10.95
C SER A 599 -15.47 -11.63 10.71
N GLY A 600 -14.49 -10.73 10.82
CA GLY A 600 -14.73 -9.29 10.72
C GLY A 600 -13.53 -8.51 10.20
N GLU A 601 -13.71 -7.22 9.90
CA GLU A 601 -12.66 -6.20 9.66
C GLU A 601 -13.18 -4.82 10.09
N TRP A 602 -12.52 -4.23 11.08
CA TRP A 602 -12.47 -2.81 11.41
C TRP A 602 -11.50 -2.09 10.47
N VAL A 603 -11.96 -1.67 9.30
CA VAL A 603 -11.16 -0.84 8.40
C VAL A 603 -11.10 0.59 8.94
N VAL A 604 -10.12 1.45 8.62
CA VAL A 604 -10.11 2.86 9.08
C VAL A 604 -9.34 3.78 8.14
N GLY A 605 -9.85 4.96 7.78
CA GLY A 605 -9.01 5.90 7.03
C GLY A 605 -7.84 6.42 7.83
N ARG A 606 -6.63 6.35 7.27
CA ARG A 606 -5.38 6.74 7.95
C ARG A 606 -5.53 8.07 8.68
N ARG A 607 -5.98 9.12 7.97
CA ARG A 607 -6.29 10.46 8.55
C ARG A 607 -7.28 10.43 9.72
N THR A 608 -8.33 9.62 9.63
CA THR A 608 -9.27 9.47 10.74
C THR A 608 -8.64 8.77 11.92
N TRP A 609 -7.83 7.74 11.66
CA TRP A 609 -7.26 6.90 12.69
C TRP A 609 -6.42 7.71 13.67
N HIS A 610 -5.46 8.49 13.17
CA HIS A 610 -4.64 9.39 14.01
C HIS A 610 -5.48 10.49 14.68
N ARG A 611 -6.57 10.97 14.06
CA ARG A 611 -7.52 11.87 14.75
C ARG A 611 -8.14 11.22 15.98
N LEU A 612 -8.45 9.93 15.91
CA LEU A 612 -9.23 9.23 16.94
C LEU A 612 -8.37 8.57 18.02
N GLN A 613 -7.11 8.25 17.71
CA GLN A 613 -6.14 7.74 18.67
C GLN A 613 -5.48 8.91 19.45
N SER A 614 -5.33 10.10 18.86
CA SER A 614 -4.88 11.32 19.57
C SER A 614 -5.94 11.84 20.55
N GLU A 615 -7.21 11.85 20.15
CA GLU A 615 -8.37 12.04 21.05
C GLU A 615 -8.36 11.04 22.24
N TRP A 616 -7.82 9.83 22.04
CA TRP A 616 -7.72 8.79 23.07
C TRP A 616 -6.50 8.99 23.99
N LYS A 617 -5.29 9.23 23.46
CA LYS A 617 -4.09 9.53 24.27
C LYS A 617 -4.27 10.78 25.14
N GLN A 618 -4.85 11.86 24.59
CA GLN A 618 -5.21 13.05 25.37
C GLN A 618 -6.26 12.78 26.47
N THR A 619 -7.10 11.76 26.28
CA THR A 619 -8.10 11.32 27.28
C THR A 619 -7.47 10.43 28.37
N GLN A 620 -6.42 9.67 28.07
CA GLN A 620 -5.64 8.92 29.05
C GLN A 620 -4.80 9.86 29.95
N GLN A 621 -4.02 10.78 29.37
CA GLN A 621 -3.16 11.70 30.12
C GLN A 621 -3.93 12.66 31.05
N ARG A 622 -5.22 12.90 30.77
CA ARG A 622 -6.15 13.66 31.64
C ARG A 622 -6.99 12.81 32.60
N ARG A 623 -6.75 11.49 32.67
CA ARG A 623 -7.27 10.61 33.75
C ARG A 623 -6.29 10.44 34.90
N SER A 624 -4.99 10.62 34.67
CA SER A 624 -3.93 10.59 35.69
C SER A 624 -3.71 11.93 36.40
N SER A 625 -4.32 13.02 35.92
CA SER A 625 -4.31 14.36 36.52
C SER A 625 -5.72 14.76 36.96
N SER A 626 -5.82 15.52 38.07
CA SER A 626 -7.09 15.79 38.76
C SER A 626 -8.10 16.67 37.98
N PRO A 627 -9.40 16.57 38.28
CA PRO A 627 -10.46 16.97 37.34
C PRO A 627 -10.67 18.49 37.24
N ALA A 628 -10.25 19.06 36.10
CA ALA A 628 -10.72 20.34 35.58
C ALA A 628 -11.53 20.13 34.29
N GLN A 629 -12.40 21.08 33.93
CA GLN A 629 -13.51 20.83 33.00
C GLN A 629 -13.06 20.35 31.59
N PRO A 630 -13.85 19.44 30.97
CA PRO A 630 -13.49 18.86 29.68
C PRO A 630 -13.67 19.88 28.54
N PRO A 631 -12.69 20.05 27.63
CA PRO A 631 -12.89 20.83 26.42
C PRO A 631 -13.96 20.20 25.52
N GLU A 632 -14.38 20.96 24.50
CA GLU A 632 -15.30 20.50 23.45
C GLU A 632 -14.67 19.36 22.65
N ARG A 633 -14.94 18.12 23.08
CA ARG A 633 -14.52 16.92 22.37
C ARG A 633 -15.36 16.76 21.11
N LYS A 634 -14.71 16.87 19.95
CA LYS A 634 -15.22 16.35 18.67
C LYS A 634 -15.36 14.84 18.73
N THR A 635 -16.03 14.27 17.74
CA THR A 635 -16.59 12.91 17.84
C THR A 635 -16.61 12.16 16.48
N GLU A 636 -17.50 11.17 16.33
CA GLU A 636 -17.28 9.95 15.57
C GLU A 636 -18.69 9.54 14.94
N ARG A 637 -18.84 9.28 13.60
CA ARG A 637 -20.07 9.05 12.70
C ARG A 637 -20.75 7.74 12.04
N VAL A 638 -21.19 6.57 12.60
CA VAL A 638 -20.72 5.16 12.22
C VAL A 638 -21.08 4.73 10.82
N VAL A 639 -20.35 3.78 10.26
CA VAL A 639 -20.86 2.90 9.18
C VAL A 639 -20.72 1.39 9.51
N LEU A 640 -21.82 0.65 9.63
CA LEU A 640 -21.81 -0.81 9.50
C LEU A 640 -22.02 -1.12 8.02
N TYR A 641 -21.09 -1.80 7.35
CA TYR A 641 -21.21 -2.12 5.93
C TYR A 641 -21.64 -3.58 5.72
N ILE A 642 -22.52 -3.82 4.75
CA ILE A 642 -22.96 -5.16 4.32
C ILE A 642 -22.69 -5.33 2.82
N HIS A 643 -21.96 -6.37 2.44
CA HIS A 643 -21.49 -6.53 1.05
C HIS A 643 -22.52 -7.17 0.10
N GLY A 644 -22.44 -6.77 -1.17
CA GLY A 644 -23.19 -7.33 -2.29
C GLY A 644 -22.69 -8.71 -2.75
N GLY A 645 -22.77 -8.96 -4.05
CA GLY A 645 -22.45 -10.28 -4.64
C GLY A 645 -23.60 -11.28 -4.59
N ALA A 646 -24.84 -10.82 -4.76
CA ALA A 646 -26.05 -11.64 -4.92
C ALA A 646 -26.28 -12.70 -3.82
N TYR A 647 -25.81 -12.45 -2.60
CA TYR A 647 -25.83 -13.36 -1.44
C TYR A 647 -25.00 -14.66 -1.56
N TYR A 648 -24.21 -14.84 -2.63
CA TYR A 648 -23.47 -16.09 -2.86
C TYR A 648 -22.06 -15.97 -3.45
N LEU A 649 -21.65 -14.78 -3.94
CA LEU A 649 -20.43 -14.62 -4.74
C LEU A 649 -19.29 -13.81 -4.11
N SER A 650 -19.59 -12.66 -3.48
CA SER A 650 -18.55 -11.75 -2.98
C SER A 650 -18.18 -12.05 -1.52
N SER A 651 -17.08 -11.46 -1.09
CA SER A 651 -16.63 -11.34 0.30
C SER A 651 -16.24 -9.89 0.56
N ALA A 652 -16.10 -9.50 1.82
CA ALA A 652 -15.74 -8.12 2.13
C ALA A 652 -14.33 -7.71 1.64
N ALA A 653 -13.43 -8.67 1.39
CA ALA A 653 -12.14 -8.41 0.76
C ALA A 653 -12.28 -7.98 -0.71
N GLY A 654 -13.18 -8.60 -1.49
CA GLY A 654 -13.50 -8.17 -2.86
C GLY A 654 -14.18 -6.79 -2.89
N GLN A 655 -14.99 -6.49 -1.87
CA GLN A 655 -15.71 -5.21 -1.76
C GLN A 655 -14.87 -4.04 -1.24
N ARG A 656 -13.54 -4.20 -1.07
CA ARG A 656 -12.60 -3.15 -0.62
C ARG A 656 -12.47 -1.96 -1.61
N LEU A 657 -12.92 -2.10 -2.85
CA LEU A 657 -13.05 -1.00 -3.82
C LEU A 657 -14.23 -0.04 -3.51
N ILE A 658 -15.24 -0.46 -2.73
CA ILE A 658 -16.38 0.40 -2.35
C ILE A 658 -16.38 0.70 -0.87
N THR A 659 -16.30 -0.37 -0.05
CA THR A 659 -16.41 -0.30 1.41
C THR A 659 -15.56 0.84 1.88
N ILE A 660 -14.33 0.90 1.37
CA ILE A 660 -13.29 1.77 1.88
C ILE A 660 -13.44 3.23 1.39
N PRO A 661 -13.36 3.60 0.08
CA PRO A 661 -13.40 5.00 -0.38
C PRO A 661 -14.30 5.96 0.42
N LEU A 662 -15.52 5.51 0.71
CA LEU A 662 -16.51 5.96 1.71
C LEU A 662 -16.12 6.96 2.83
N SER A 663 -14.87 7.13 3.27
CA SER A 663 -14.49 8.11 4.33
C SER A 663 -13.14 8.80 4.41
N LYS A 664 -12.30 8.79 3.37
CA LYS A 664 -11.60 10.08 3.10
C LYS A 664 -12.63 11.16 2.80
N TYR A 665 -13.77 10.70 2.29
CA TYR A 665 -15.00 11.43 2.13
C TYR A 665 -15.70 11.70 3.50
N THR A 666 -16.38 10.77 4.19
CA THR A 666 -17.13 10.99 5.47
C THR A 666 -16.32 11.20 6.80
N ASP A 667 -14.99 11.03 6.86
CA ASP A 667 -14.05 11.18 8.02
C ASP A 667 -14.20 10.18 9.20
N ALA A 668 -13.79 8.91 9.01
CA ALA A 668 -14.08 7.80 9.93
C ALA A 668 -13.35 6.37 9.81
N ARG A 669 -13.65 5.38 10.71
CA ARG A 669 -13.27 3.88 10.86
C ARG A 669 -14.02 2.85 9.94
N VAL A 670 -14.48 1.60 10.27
CA VAL A 670 -15.67 0.84 9.67
C VAL A 670 -15.73 -0.65 9.94
N PHE A 671 -16.95 -1.21 10.10
CA PHE A 671 -17.17 -2.67 10.01
C PHE A 671 -17.52 -3.13 8.59
N GLY A 672 -16.49 -3.54 7.85
CA GLY A 672 -16.58 -3.96 6.45
C GLY A 672 -16.81 -5.46 6.30
N LYS A 673 -16.00 -6.26 7.01
CA LYS A 673 -16.00 -7.72 6.93
C LYS A 673 -16.73 -8.42 8.06
N SER A 674 -17.27 -7.71 9.05
CA SER A 674 -18.05 -8.34 10.15
C SER A 674 -19.26 -9.14 9.66
N LEU A 675 -19.56 -8.97 8.38
CA LEU A 675 -20.56 -9.64 7.60
C LEU A 675 -19.94 -10.15 6.29
N ASP A 676 -18.84 -10.90 6.37
CA ASP A 676 -18.71 -12.16 5.60
C ASP A 676 -19.84 -13.10 6.10
N TYR A 677 -21.09 -12.71 5.84
CA TYR A 677 -22.29 -13.43 6.28
C TYR A 677 -22.33 -14.77 5.57
N ARG A 678 -22.83 -15.81 6.24
CA ARG A 678 -22.74 -17.18 5.70
C ARG A 678 -23.48 -17.27 4.37
N LEU A 679 -22.71 -17.42 3.29
CA LEU A 679 -23.20 -17.35 1.92
C LEU A 679 -24.11 -18.54 1.57
N ALA A 680 -25.03 -18.31 0.64
CA ALA A 680 -25.78 -19.39 0.01
C ALA A 680 -24.89 -20.14 -1.01
N PRO A 681 -25.09 -21.44 -1.28
CA PRO A 681 -26.12 -22.33 -0.72
C PRO A 681 -25.81 -22.88 0.69
N GLU A 682 -24.62 -22.67 1.25
CA GLU A 682 -24.17 -23.22 2.53
C GLU A 682 -24.98 -22.70 3.72
N THR A 683 -25.51 -21.47 3.63
CA THR A 683 -26.54 -20.96 4.53
C THR A 683 -27.55 -20.14 3.74
N ARG A 684 -28.82 -20.47 3.92
CA ARG A 684 -29.98 -19.87 3.24
C ARG A 684 -30.59 -18.76 4.10
N PHE A 685 -31.47 -17.94 3.52
CA PHE A 685 -32.31 -17.02 4.28
C PHE A 685 -33.10 -17.78 5.38
N PRO A 686 -33.19 -17.27 6.62
CA PRO A 686 -32.73 -15.95 7.10
C PRO A 686 -31.37 -15.95 7.82
N GLY A 687 -30.50 -16.94 7.60
CA GLY A 687 -29.16 -17.00 8.23
C GLY A 687 -28.30 -15.74 8.02
N PRO A 688 -28.22 -15.15 6.81
CA PRO A 688 -27.50 -13.89 6.58
C PRO A 688 -28.08 -12.69 7.34
N LEU A 689 -29.40 -12.64 7.53
CA LEU A 689 -30.04 -11.61 8.35
C LEU A 689 -29.72 -11.82 9.84
N HIS A 690 -29.65 -13.07 10.30
CA HIS A 690 -29.21 -13.37 11.67
C HIS A 690 -27.79 -12.90 11.93
N ASP A 691 -26.90 -13.08 10.96
CA ASP A 691 -25.51 -12.60 11.04
C ASP A 691 -25.47 -11.06 11.04
N ALA A 692 -26.24 -10.39 10.16
CA ALA A 692 -26.38 -8.93 10.11
C ALA A 692 -26.87 -8.30 11.43
N VAL A 693 -27.92 -8.87 12.03
CA VAL A 693 -28.45 -8.47 13.33
C VAL A 693 -27.43 -8.73 14.45
N SER A 694 -26.72 -9.86 14.42
CA SER A 694 -25.68 -10.19 15.39
C SER A 694 -24.51 -9.20 15.36
N ALA A 695 -24.08 -8.75 14.18
CA ALA A 695 -23.05 -7.72 14.06
C ALA A 695 -23.53 -6.36 14.56
N TYR A 696 -24.75 -5.94 14.22
CA TYR A 696 -25.31 -4.67 14.70
C TYR A 696 -25.47 -4.64 16.23
N LEU A 697 -26.10 -5.65 16.82
CA LEU A 697 -26.28 -5.72 18.26
C LEU A 697 -24.95 -5.93 18.99
N ARG A 698 -23.93 -6.49 18.36
CA ARG A 698 -22.56 -6.44 18.90
C ARG A 698 -22.01 -5.02 18.98
N LEU A 699 -22.26 -4.16 17.98
CA LEU A 699 -21.87 -2.75 18.06
C LEU A 699 -22.57 -2.06 19.23
N VAL A 700 -23.88 -2.22 19.35
CA VAL A 700 -24.69 -1.51 20.36
C VAL A 700 -24.52 -2.06 21.78
N GLU A 701 -24.46 -3.38 21.96
CA GLU A 701 -24.52 -4.03 23.28
C GLU A 701 -23.15 -4.45 23.84
N GLU A 702 -22.21 -4.91 23.00
CA GLU A 702 -20.90 -5.37 23.49
C GLU A 702 -19.84 -4.27 23.39
N LEU A 703 -19.82 -3.56 22.25
CA LEU A 703 -18.97 -2.37 22.06
C LEU A 703 -19.64 -1.09 22.57
N HIS A 704 -20.86 -1.18 23.12
CA HIS A 704 -21.59 -0.09 23.76
C HIS A 704 -21.78 1.14 22.86
N ILE A 705 -21.73 0.98 21.52
CA ILE A 705 -21.82 2.08 20.53
C ILE A 705 -23.27 2.55 20.43
N PRO A 706 -23.58 3.79 20.83
CA PRO A 706 -24.93 4.32 20.74
C PRO A 706 -25.38 4.50 19.30
N SER A 707 -26.58 4.01 19.01
CA SER A 707 -27.10 3.87 17.64
C SER A 707 -27.35 5.21 16.94
N GLU A 708 -27.54 6.29 17.70
CA GLU A 708 -27.71 7.65 17.19
C GLU A 708 -26.52 8.16 16.37
N ASN A 709 -25.34 7.54 16.48
CA ASN A 709 -24.26 7.68 15.49
C ASN A 709 -23.86 6.29 14.99
N ILE A 710 -24.82 5.51 14.48
CA ILE A 710 -24.66 4.38 13.57
C ILE A 710 -25.34 4.72 12.24
N ILE A 711 -24.65 4.51 11.13
CA ILE A 711 -25.23 4.40 9.80
C ILE A 711 -25.05 2.94 9.38
N VAL A 712 -25.98 2.41 8.60
CA VAL A 712 -25.75 1.13 7.91
C VAL A 712 -25.62 1.40 6.41
N ALA A 713 -24.57 0.88 5.79
CA ALA A 713 -24.32 0.99 4.37
C ALA A 713 -24.33 -0.38 3.71
N GLY A 714 -24.71 -0.45 2.44
CA GLY A 714 -24.59 -1.69 1.69
C GLY A 714 -24.77 -1.52 0.20
N ASP A 715 -24.08 -2.38 -0.55
CA ASP A 715 -24.16 -2.43 -2.01
C ASP A 715 -25.01 -3.62 -2.48
N SER A 716 -25.80 -3.46 -3.55
CA SER A 716 -26.51 -4.57 -4.19
C SER A 716 -27.32 -5.40 -3.18
N ALA A 717 -27.11 -6.71 -3.12
CA ALA A 717 -27.66 -7.63 -2.12
C ALA A 717 -27.43 -7.21 -0.65
N GLY A 718 -26.29 -6.59 -0.34
CA GLY A 718 -25.99 -6.02 0.97
C GLY A 718 -26.80 -4.76 1.29
N GLY A 719 -27.18 -3.99 0.28
CA GLY A 719 -28.17 -2.90 0.39
C GLY A 719 -29.57 -3.43 0.73
N GLY A 720 -29.96 -4.58 0.18
CA GLY A 720 -31.17 -5.31 0.57
C GLY A 720 -31.14 -5.76 2.04
N LEU A 721 -30.06 -6.43 2.45
CA LEU A 721 -29.85 -6.82 3.85
C LEU A 721 -29.78 -5.61 4.81
N THR A 722 -29.30 -4.45 4.33
CA THR A 722 -29.29 -3.21 5.11
C THR A 722 -30.71 -2.77 5.46
N LEU A 723 -31.61 -2.65 4.48
CA LEU A 723 -33.01 -2.32 4.74
C LEU A 723 -33.71 -3.37 5.61
N ALA A 724 -33.47 -4.65 5.36
CA ALA A 724 -34.01 -5.74 6.17
C ALA A 724 -33.56 -5.66 7.63
N LEU A 725 -32.30 -5.28 7.89
CA LEU A 725 -31.77 -5.02 9.23
C LEU A 725 -32.44 -3.80 9.88
N LEU A 726 -32.56 -2.67 9.17
CA LEU A 726 -33.24 -1.46 9.69
C LEU A 726 -34.68 -1.77 10.12
N MET A 727 -35.42 -2.47 9.27
CA MET A 727 -36.79 -2.89 9.55
C MET A 727 -36.83 -3.84 10.75
N TYR A 728 -35.97 -4.86 10.81
CA TYR A 728 -35.91 -5.78 11.95
C TYR A 728 -35.61 -5.07 13.28
N LEU A 729 -34.71 -4.09 13.27
CA LEU A 729 -34.37 -3.29 14.46
C LEU A 729 -35.57 -2.46 14.92
N ARG A 730 -36.26 -1.76 14.01
CA ARG A 730 -37.52 -1.05 14.31
C ARG A 730 -38.59 -2.00 14.85
N ASP A 731 -38.77 -3.15 14.20
CA ASP A 731 -39.93 -4.02 14.38
C ASP A 731 -39.87 -4.85 15.68
N ASN A 732 -38.66 -5.11 16.17
CA ASN A 732 -38.40 -5.63 17.52
C ASN A 732 -38.02 -4.50 18.51
N ALA A 733 -38.02 -3.26 18.01
CA ALA A 733 -37.71 -2.00 18.67
C ALA A 733 -36.42 -1.98 19.51
N TYR A 734 -35.38 -2.58 18.94
CA TYR A 734 -33.99 -2.30 19.26
C TYR A 734 -33.65 -0.84 18.87
N PRO A 735 -32.57 -0.25 19.41
CA PRO A 735 -32.13 1.09 19.01
C PRO A 735 -31.84 1.15 17.50
N LEU A 736 -32.39 2.16 16.81
CA LEU A 736 -32.20 2.35 15.37
C LEU A 736 -30.94 3.18 15.08
N PRO A 737 -30.25 2.90 13.96
CA PRO A 737 -29.18 3.76 13.46
C PRO A 737 -29.71 5.13 13.04
N SER A 738 -28.83 6.12 13.00
CA SER A 738 -29.05 7.51 12.59
C SER A 738 -29.41 7.69 11.12
N ALA A 739 -28.88 6.86 10.22
CA ALA A 739 -29.10 6.95 8.77
C ALA A 739 -28.75 5.63 8.04
N ALA A 740 -28.92 5.59 6.71
CA ALA A 740 -28.35 4.54 5.87
C ALA A 740 -27.84 5.03 4.49
N LEU A 741 -26.88 4.31 3.91
CA LEU A 741 -26.29 4.60 2.59
C LEU A 741 -26.43 3.38 1.67
N LEU A 742 -27.26 3.50 0.63
CA LEU A 742 -27.59 2.39 -0.26
C LEU A 742 -27.01 2.61 -1.65
N MET A 743 -26.13 1.71 -2.09
CA MET A 743 -25.44 1.77 -3.38
C MET A 743 -25.99 0.68 -4.29
N SER A 744 -26.74 1.07 -5.32
CA SER A 744 -27.39 0.13 -6.24
C SER A 744 -28.16 -1.01 -5.51
N PRO A 745 -29.00 -0.74 -4.47
CA PRO A 745 -29.54 -1.78 -3.60
C PRO A 745 -30.52 -2.71 -4.31
N TRP A 746 -30.36 -4.02 -4.13
CA TRP A 746 -31.31 -5.01 -4.64
C TRP A 746 -32.42 -5.26 -3.61
N VAL A 747 -33.67 -4.94 -3.96
CA VAL A 747 -34.78 -4.87 -3.00
C VAL A 747 -36.05 -5.61 -3.41
N ASP A 748 -36.13 -6.05 -4.67
CA ASP A 748 -37.18 -6.92 -5.19
C ASP A 748 -36.61 -8.24 -5.74
N LEU A 749 -36.66 -9.31 -4.92
CA LEU A 749 -36.30 -10.65 -5.40
C LEU A 749 -37.33 -11.24 -6.38
N THR A 750 -38.50 -10.60 -6.59
CA THR A 750 -39.44 -11.01 -7.64
C THR A 750 -39.01 -10.52 -9.03
N MET A 751 -38.09 -9.56 -9.10
CA MET A 751 -37.57 -8.92 -10.32
C MET A 751 -38.69 -8.42 -11.26
N SER A 752 -39.69 -7.76 -10.68
CA SER A 752 -40.92 -7.30 -11.35
C SER A 752 -40.72 -6.08 -12.28
N CYS A 753 -39.62 -5.35 -12.11
CA CYS A 753 -39.35 -4.10 -12.84
C CYS A 753 -38.87 -4.33 -14.29
N GLU A 754 -39.13 -3.35 -15.16
CA GLU A 754 -38.84 -3.40 -16.61
C GLU A 754 -37.39 -2.98 -16.93
N SER A 755 -36.70 -2.26 -16.05
CA SER A 755 -35.25 -2.02 -16.12
C SER A 755 -34.42 -3.30 -16.27
N TRP A 756 -34.89 -4.43 -15.72
CA TRP A 756 -34.27 -5.75 -15.91
C TRP A 756 -34.25 -6.25 -17.36
N ASP A 757 -35.19 -5.82 -18.21
CA ASP A 757 -35.17 -6.10 -19.66
C ASP A 757 -34.52 -4.94 -20.45
N LEU A 758 -34.76 -3.68 -20.05
CA LEU A 758 -34.29 -2.50 -20.78
C LEU A 758 -32.78 -2.24 -20.63
N ASN A 759 -32.18 -2.59 -19.49
CA ASN A 759 -30.77 -2.32 -19.19
C ASN A 759 -29.84 -3.56 -19.30
N GLU A 760 -30.34 -4.76 -19.57
CA GLU A 760 -29.49 -5.92 -20.00
C GLU A 760 -28.51 -5.56 -21.14
N PRO A 761 -28.86 -4.71 -22.12
CA PRO A 761 -27.94 -4.33 -23.18
C PRO A 761 -26.77 -3.43 -22.72
N TYR A 762 -26.74 -2.98 -21.46
CA TYR A 762 -25.78 -1.99 -20.93
C TYR A 762 -25.13 -2.38 -19.59
N ASP A 763 -25.74 -3.24 -18.79
CA ASP A 763 -25.22 -3.56 -17.45
C ASP A 763 -24.15 -4.67 -17.42
N VAL A 764 -23.44 -4.78 -16.29
CA VAL A 764 -22.52 -5.88 -15.97
C VAL A 764 -23.22 -7.10 -15.36
N VAL A 765 -24.42 -6.93 -14.80
CA VAL A 765 -25.22 -8.01 -14.18
C VAL A 765 -25.86 -8.89 -15.27
N PRO A 766 -25.58 -10.20 -15.33
CA PRO A 766 -26.29 -11.11 -16.23
C PRO A 766 -27.68 -11.45 -15.68
N ILE A 767 -28.72 -11.44 -16.53
CA ILE A 767 -30.06 -11.89 -16.13
C ILE A 767 -30.00 -13.37 -15.64
N PRO A 768 -30.51 -13.67 -14.43
CA PRO A 768 -30.72 -15.05 -13.97
C PRO A 768 -31.61 -15.87 -14.91
N ILE A 769 -31.12 -17.03 -15.34
CA ILE A 769 -31.87 -18.00 -16.14
C ILE A 769 -32.39 -19.09 -15.20
N ALA A 770 -33.71 -19.31 -15.15
CA ALA A 770 -34.37 -20.19 -14.18
C ALA A 770 -33.84 -21.64 -14.14
N THR A 771 -33.33 -22.16 -15.27
CA THR A 771 -32.75 -23.52 -15.36
C THR A 771 -31.26 -23.59 -14.98
N ASN A 772 -30.63 -22.47 -14.58
CA ASN A 772 -29.21 -22.41 -14.26
C ASN A 772 -28.96 -22.77 -12.79
N HIS A 773 -28.08 -23.72 -12.53
CA HIS A 773 -27.66 -24.15 -11.19
C HIS A 773 -27.04 -23.03 -10.31
N MET A 774 -26.72 -21.87 -10.89
CA MET A 774 -26.22 -20.69 -10.17
C MET A 774 -27.25 -19.56 -10.08
N HIS A 775 -28.55 -19.86 -10.10
CA HIS A 775 -29.60 -18.84 -9.97
C HIS A 775 -29.61 -18.25 -8.53
N PRO A 776 -29.31 -16.95 -8.33
CA PRO A 776 -29.05 -16.38 -7.00
C PRO A 776 -30.19 -16.62 -6.00
N ILE A 777 -31.43 -16.35 -6.41
CA ILE A 777 -32.61 -16.48 -5.52
C ILE A 777 -32.89 -17.95 -5.16
N ALA A 778 -32.60 -18.89 -6.06
CA ALA A 778 -32.78 -20.33 -5.81
C ALA A 778 -31.71 -20.88 -4.86
N LEU A 779 -30.50 -20.30 -4.88
CA LEU A 779 -29.47 -20.57 -3.88
C LEU A 779 -29.85 -19.96 -2.52
N TYR A 780 -30.26 -18.68 -2.52
CA TYR A 780 -30.51 -17.87 -1.32
C TYR A 780 -31.74 -18.32 -0.51
N LEU A 781 -32.89 -18.52 -1.16
CA LEU A 781 -34.13 -18.96 -0.53
C LEU A 781 -34.28 -20.50 -0.53
N GLY A 782 -33.52 -21.20 -1.39
CA GLY A 782 -33.55 -22.65 -1.46
C GLY A 782 -34.91 -23.22 -1.81
N ASP A 783 -35.34 -24.24 -1.07
CA ASP A 783 -36.65 -24.88 -1.20
C ASP A 783 -37.79 -24.08 -0.54
N GLN A 784 -37.52 -22.87 -0.04
CA GLN A 784 -38.48 -22.00 0.66
C GLN A 784 -38.80 -20.70 -0.11
N VAL A 785 -38.56 -20.67 -1.44
CA VAL A 785 -38.95 -19.55 -2.33
C VAL A 785 -40.44 -19.21 -2.13
N ASP A 786 -41.33 -20.20 -2.17
CA ASP A 786 -42.77 -20.07 -1.91
C ASP A 786 -43.11 -19.30 -0.61
N GLN A 787 -42.27 -19.44 0.42
CA GLN A 787 -42.50 -18.88 1.75
C GLN A 787 -41.89 -17.48 1.92
N TYR A 788 -40.76 -17.19 1.24
CA TYR A 788 -39.93 -16.03 1.54
C TYR A 788 -39.72 -15.04 0.39
N LEU A 789 -40.12 -15.34 -0.85
CA LEU A 789 -39.85 -14.47 -2.01
C LEU A 789 -40.41 -13.03 -1.86
N THR A 790 -41.58 -12.89 -1.22
CA THR A 790 -42.25 -11.60 -0.92
C THR A 790 -42.10 -11.18 0.55
N HIS A 791 -41.31 -11.89 1.35
CA HIS A 791 -41.15 -11.58 2.77
C HIS A 791 -40.31 -10.30 2.96
N PRO A 792 -40.71 -9.34 3.83
CA PRO A 792 -40.08 -8.02 3.88
C PRO A 792 -38.58 -8.04 4.15
N TYR A 793 -38.10 -8.97 4.98
CA TYR A 793 -36.66 -9.08 5.26
C TYR A 793 -35.84 -9.79 4.16
N ALA A 794 -36.49 -10.31 3.11
CA ALA A 794 -35.84 -10.90 1.93
C ALA A 794 -36.00 -10.00 0.70
N SER A 795 -37.18 -9.39 0.53
CA SER A 795 -37.48 -8.37 -0.49
C SER A 795 -37.98 -7.09 0.19
N PRO A 796 -37.07 -6.19 0.64
CA PRO A 796 -37.43 -4.97 1.39
C PRO A 796 -38.46 -4.06 0.72
N LEU A 797 -38.58 -4.04 -0.61
CA LEU A 797 -39.54 -3.17 -1.30
C LEU A 797 -41.00 -3.44 -0.89
N PHE A 798 -41.33 -4.67 -0.45
CA PHE A 798 -42.66 -5.03 0.06
C PHE A 798 -42.88 -4.62 1.53
N GLY A 799 -41.84 -4.24 2.27
CA GLY A 799 -41.95 -3.87 3.67
C GLY A 799 -42.60 -2.51 3.93
N ASP A 800 -42.89 -2.24 5.20
CA ASP A 800 -43.15 -0.88 5.66
C ASP A 800 -41.83 -0.16 5.98
N PHE A 801 -41.74 1.12 5.61
CA PHE A 801 -40.60 2.02 5.85
C PHE A 801 -40.92 3.14 6.86
N THR A 802 -42.12 3.19 7.45
CA THR A 802 -42.42 4.21 8.49
C THR A 802 -41.46 4.09 9.66
N GLY A 803 -41.03 5.23 10.20
CA GLY A 803 -40.10 5.28 11.34
C GLY A 803 -38.68 4.76 11.06
N LEU A 804 -38.30 4.54 9.80
CA LEU A 804 -36.90 4.30 9.44
C LEU A 804 -36.09 5.62 9.42
N PRO A 805 -34.77 5.55 9.64
CA PRO A 805 -33.90 6.73 9.61
C PRO A 805 -33.62 7.24 8.19
N PRO A 806 -33.14 8.49 8.02
CA PRO A 806 -32.76 9.09 6.75
C PRO A 806 -31.93 8.19 5.81
N LEU A 807 -32.27 8.18 4.53
CA LEU A 807 -31.66 7.32 3.51
C LEU A 807 -30.95 8.16 2.42
N LEU A 808 -29.67 7.84 2.14
CA LEU A 808 -29.05 8.16 0.86
C LEU A 808 -29.16 6.95 -0.06
N ILE A 809 -29.63 7.16 -1.29
CA ILE A 809 -29.86 6.11 -2.28
C ILE A 809 -29.20 6.53 -3.59
N GLN A 810 -28.25 5.73 -4.08
CA GLN A 810 -27.53 6.01 -5.32
C GLN A 810 -27.72 4.88 -6.35
N ALA A 811 -27.99 5.24 -7.61
CA ALA A 811 -28.17 4.32 -8.73
C ALA A 811 -27.45 4.80 -10.00
N GLY A 812 -27.13 3.88 -10.90
CA GLY A 812 -26.75 4.18 -12.28
C GLY A 812 -27.95 4.15 -13.24
N ASP A 813 -28.01 5.04 -14.23
CA ASP A 813 -29.12 5.00 -15.21
C ASP A 813 -29.06 3.77 -16.15
N ALA A 814 -27.88 3.18 -16.33
CA ALA A 814 -27.67 2.01 -17.17
C ALA A 814 -27.73 0.67 -16.39
N GLU A 815 -28.13 0.66 -15.11
CA GLU A 815 -28.21 -0.56 -14.30
C GLU A 815 -29.59 -1.26 -14.32
N VAL A 816 -29.62 -2.58 -14.18
CA VAL A 816 -30.88 -3.37 -14.20
C VAL A 816 -31.80 -3.11 -13.00
N LEU A 817 -31.26 -2.63 -11.87
CA LEU A 817 -32.02 -2.36 -10.66
C LEU A 817 -32.63 -0.94 -10.58
N ARG A 818 -32.33 -0.05 -11.54
CA ARG A 818 -32.65 1.39 -11.47
C ARG A 818 -34.09 1.67 -11.02
N ASP A 819 -35.06 0.97 -11.60
CA ASP A 819 -36.48 1.23 -11.35
C ASP A 819 -36.92 0.78 -9.94
N GLU A 820 -36.42 -0.34 -9.42
CA GLU A 820 -36.75 -0.81 -8.05
C GLU A 820 -36.07 0.05 -6.97
N ILE A 821 -34.86 0.55 -7.24
CA ILE A 821 -34.14 1.48 -6.34
C ILE A 821 -34.88 2.81 -6.22
N ALA A 822 -35.37 3.34 -7.34
CA ALA A 822 -36.08 4.62 -7.33
C ALA A 822 -37.52 4.48 -6.80
N LEU A 823 -38.16 3.31 -6.98
CA LEU A 823 -39.43 2.98 -6.31
C LEU A 823 -39.26 2.90 -4.79
N LEU A 824 -38.17 2.29 -4.30
CA LEU A 824 -37.77 2.34 -2.89
C LEU A 824 -37.68 3.79 -2.37
N ALA A 825 -36.99 4.68 -3.11
CA ALA A 825 -36.85 6.09 -2.73
C ALA A 825 -38.22 6.79 -2.63
N HIS A 826 -39.10 6.56 -3.61
CA HIS A 826 -40.47 7.08 -3.60
C HIS A 826 -41.28 6.55 -2.40
N LYS A 827 -41.24 5.23 -2.12
CA LYS A 827 -41.99 4.61 -1.00
C LYS A 827 -41.51 5.09 0.37
N ALA A 828 -40.20 5.18 0.58
CA ALA A 828 -39.64 5.66 1.85
C ALA A 828 -40.01 7.13 2.12
N THR A 829 -40.00 7.97 1.08
CA THR A 829 -40.41 9.38 1.20
C THR A 829 -41.89 9.52 1.55
N LEU A 830 -42.78 8.73 0.92
CA LEU A 830 -44.20 8.67 1.28
C LEU A 830 -44.44 8.17 2.72
N ALA A 831 -43.56 7.32 3.24
CA ALA A 831 -43.59 6.85 4.62
C ALA A 831 -43.06 7.90 5.64
N GLY A 832 -42.71 9.10 5.18
CA GLY A 832 -42.22 10.22 6.00
C GLY A 832 -40.73 10.17 6.31
N VAL A 833 -39.96 9.31 5.64
CA VAL A 833 -38.50 9.22 5.80
C VAL A 833 -37.82 10.31 4.97
N GLU A 834 -36.75 10.93 5.49
CA GLU A 834 -35.91 11.82 4.68
C GLU A 834 -35.11 10.97 3.66
N VAL A 835 -35.28 11.23 2.37
CA VAL A 835 -34.59 10.50 1.30
C VAL A 835 -33.84 11.47 0.39
N ARG A 836 -32.54 11.23 0.21
CA ARG A 836 -31.74 11.81 -0.87
C ARG A 836 -31.51 10.73 -1.92
N HIS A 837 -32.05 10.93 -3.12
CA HIS A 837 -31.90 9.99 -4.24
C HIS A 837 -31.01 10.59 -5.33
N GLU A 838 -30.05 9.82 -5.82
CA GLU A 838 -29.06 10.26 -6.80
C GLU A 838 -28.94 9.27 -7.96
N LEU A 839 -29.03 9.77 -9.18
CA LEU A 839 -28.95 8.99 -10.40
C LEU A 839 -27.76 9.46 -11.26
N TYR A 840 -26.89 8.54 -11.64
CA TYR A 840 -25.67 8.84 -12.40
C TYR A 840 -25.82 8.40 -13.87
N GLU A 841 -25.63 9.35 -14.79
CA GLU A 841 -25.78 9.15 -16.24
C GLU A 841 -24.77 8.11 -16.78
N ASP A 842 -25.24 7.21 -17.65
CA ASP A 842 -24.48 6.10 -18.28
C ASP A 842 -23.77 5.10 -17.33
N ALA A 843 -23.96 5.24 -16.02
CA ALA A 843 -23.34 4.38 -15.00
C ALA A 843 -24.06 3.03 -14.86
N VAL A 844 -23.28 1.96 -14.65
CA VAL A 844 -23.72 0.56 -14.51
C VAL A 844 -23.96 0.16 -13.05
N HIS A 845 -24.43 -1.07 -12.79
CA HIS A 845 -24.62 -1.59 -11.43
C HIS A 845 -23.32 -1.50 -10.61
N ILE A 846 -23.42 -0.89 -9.42
CA ILE A 846 -22.30 -0.67 -8.50
C ILE A 846 -21.09 0.04 -9.16
N PHE A 847 -21.36 1.06 -9.97
CA PHE A 847 -20.33 1.86 -10.64
C PHE A 847 -19.27 2.45 -9.68
N GLN A 848 -19.58 2.57 -8.39
CA GLN A 848 -18.66 2.93 -7.30
C GLN A 848 -17.43 2.01 -7.21
N THR A 849 -17.48 0.79 -7.76
CA THR A 849 -16.34 -0.14 -7.85
C THR A 849 -15.27 0.26 -8.87
N TYR A 850 -15.59 1.15 -9.82
CA TYR A 850 -14.71 1.49 -10.95
C TYR A 850 -14.09 2.89 -10.74
N PRO A 851 -12.89 3.01 -10.12
CA PRO A 851 -12.34 4.30 -9.69
C PRO A 851 -11.93 5.23 -10.84
N PHE A 852 -11.82 4.68 -12.07
CA PHE A 852 -11.60 5.41 -13.31
C PHE A 852 -12.87 6.09 -13.87
N LEU A 853 -14.05 5.93 -13.23
CA LEU A 853 -15.27 6.66 -13.58
C LEU A 853 -15.44 7.92 -12.71
N ASP A 854 -15.58 9.08 -13.35
CA ASP A 854 -15.93 10.36 -12.68
C ASP A 854 -17.17 10.24 -11.77
N SER A 855 -18.15 9.43 -12.17
CA SER A 855 -19.37 9.18 -11.41
C SER A 855 -19.08 8.56 -10.05
N ALA A 856 -18.14 7.60 -9.95
CA ALA A 856 -17.75 6.97 -8.69
C ALA A 856 -17.17 7.99 -7.70
N GLN A 857 -16.30 8.89 -8.17
CA GLN A 857 -15.72 9.92 -7.31
C GLN A 857 -16.78 10.92 -6.81
N ARG A 858 -17.70 11.35 -7.70
CA ARG A 858 -18.84 12.21 -7.33
C ARG A 858 -19.77 11.53 -6.32
N ALA A 859 -20.03 10.24 -6.49
CA ALA A 859 -20.86 9.44 -5.57
C ALA A 859 -20.30 9.44 -4.15
N PHE A 860 -19.01 9.17 -3.94
CA PHE A 860 -18.41 9.25 -2.61
C PHE A 860 -18.37 10.68 -2.05
N MET A 861 -18.21 11.71 -2.89
CA MET A 861 -18.32 13.11 -2.44
C MET A 861 -19.73 13.48 -1.94
N SER A 862 -20.81 12.91 -2.50
CA SER A 862 -22.16 13.14 -1.96
C SER A 862 -22.42 12.35 -0.68
N MET A 863 -21.90 11.11 -0.57
CA MET A 863 -21.93 10.36 0.69
C MET A 863 -21.32 11.16 1.84
N ARG A 864 -20.16 11.81 1.61
CA ARG A 864 -19.55 12.76 2.57
C ARG A 864 -20.53 13.84 3.01
N GLU A 865 -21.19 14.49 2.07
CA GLU A 865 -22.07 15.62 2.37
C GLU A 865 -23.29 15.16 3.18
N PHE A 866 -23.87 14.01 2.81
CA PHE A 866 -25.00 13.40 3.52
C PHE A 866 -24.62 12.99 4.96
N VAL A 867 -23.53 12.23 5.16
CA VAL A 867 -23.08 11.80 6.49
C VAL A 867 -22.69 12.99 7.37
N ARG A 868 -22.14 14.06 6.79
CA ARG A 868 -21.84 15.29 7.55
C ARG A 868 -23.08 16.11 7.91
N THR A 869 -24.17 15.95 7.18
CA THR A 869 -25.45 16.63 7.42
C THR A 869 -26.30 15.88 8.44
N ASN A 870 -26.65 14.62 8.15
CA ASN A 870 -27.55 13.81 8.97
C ASN A 870 -26.91 13.26 10.24
N LEU A 871 -25.60 13.45 10.41
CA LEU A 871 -24.89 13.02 11.60
C LEU A 871 -24.03 14.15 12.19
N PRO A 872 -24.59 14.95 13.12
CA PRO A 872 -23.83 15.89 13.92
C PRO A 872 -22.93 15.14 14.91
N PRO A 873 -21.77 15.69 15.30
CA PRO A 873 -20.84 15.00 16.19
C PRO A 873 -21.34 14.93 17.65
N GLN A 874 -21.97 13.81 18.03
CA GLN A 874 -22.38 13.47 19.41
C GLN A 874 -21.39 12.53 20.15
N ARG A 875 -21.42 12.43 21.49
CA ARG A 875 -20.23 12.23 22.35
C ARG A 875 -20.03 10.82 22.93
N LEU A 876 -18.78 10.32 22.91
CA LEU A 876 -18.47 8.90 23.12
C LEU A 876 -18.31 8.47 24.59
N HIS A 877 -19.20 7.54 25.02
CA HIS A 877 -19.07 6.81 26.28
C HIS A 877 -17.66 6.24 26.46
N ALA A 878 -17.13 6.36 27.67
CA ALA A 878 -15.80 5.83 27.99
C ALA A 878 -15.69 4.32 27.73
N GLN A 879 -16.69 3.52 28.14
CA GLN A 879 -16.71 2.08 27.87
C GLN A 879 -16.70 1.76 26.37
N ALA A 880 -17.37 2.55 25.53
CA ALA A 880 -17.41 2.31 24.10
C ALA A 880 -16.08 2.68 23.41
N LYS A 881 -15.43 3.80 23.77
CA LYS A 881 -14.05 4.07 23.32
C LYS A 881 -13.07 3.00 23.81
N GLU A 882 -13.29 2.43 24.98
CA GLU A 882 -12.40 1.41 25.57
C GLU A 882 -12.63 0.00 24.99
N GLY A 883 -13.86 -0.37 24.68
CA GLY A 883 -14.20 -1.61 23.97
C GLY A 883 -13.71 -1.58 22.54
N LEU A 884 -14.00 -0.49 21.82
CA LEU A 884 -13.51 -0.31 20.46
C LEU A 884 -11.99 -0.21 20.40
N GLY A 885 -11.38 0.51 21.35
CA GLY A 885 -9.93 0.57 21.49
C GLY A 885 -9.33 -0.82 21.71
N ARG A 886 -9.92 -1.67 22.57
CA ARG A 886 -9.45 -3.05 22.73
C ARG A 886 -9.49 -3.86 21.44
N GLU A 887 -10.49 -3.67 20.59
CA GLU A 887 -10.63 -4.46 19.36
C GLU A 887 -9.75 -3.96 18.21
N ILE A 888 -9.79 -2.66 17.89
CA ILE A 888 -9.00 -2.13 16.78
C ILE A 888 -7.52 -2.03 17.17
N HIS A 889 -7.21 -1.84 18.46
CA HIS A 889 -5.85 -1.99 18.98
C HIS A 889 -5.58 -3.42 19.51
N THR A 890 -5.96 -4.47 18.76
CA THR A 890 -5.44 -5.85 18.94
C THR A 890 -4.22 -6.12 18.07
N ALA A 891 -3.36 -7.07 18.47
CA ALA A 891 -2.22 -7.55 17.66
C ALA A 891 -2.63 -8.52 16.52
N ARG A 892 -3.81 -8.28 15.94
CA ARG A 892 -4.32 -8.89 14.70
C ARG A 892 -4.79 -7.85 13.71
N ALA A 893 -4.83 -6.60 14.15
CA ALA A 893 -5.18 -5.47 13.34
C ALA A 893 -4.20 -5.37 12.17
N HIS A 894 -4.66 -5.34 10.92
CA HIS A 894 -3.76 -5.06 9.79
C HIS A 894 -3.79 -3.59 9.39
N VAL A 895 -2.69 -3.09 8.85
CA VAL A 895 -2.74 -2.08 7.78
C VAL A 895 -2.87 -2.88 6.47
N VAL A 896 -3.81 -2.53 5.60
CA VAL A 896 -3.74 -2.96 4.19
C VAL A 896 -3.09 -1.83 3.41
N ARG A 897 -2.05 -2.16 2.65
CA ARG A 897 -1.29 -1.21 1.85
C ARG A 897 -1.90 -1.14 0.44
N GLY A 898 -1.18 -0.63 -0.56
CA GLY A 898 -1.77 -0.22 -1.87
C GLY A 898 -1.95 -1.35 -2.88
N ASP A 899 -1.10 -2.35 -2.74
CA ASP A 899 -1.15 -3.77 -3.05
C ASP A 899 -2.48 -4.50 -2.72
N GLY A 900 -3.19 -4.12 -1.65
CA GLY A 900 -4.35 -4.85 -1.14
C GLY A 900 -4.03 -6.02 -0.19
N GLU A 901 -2.75 -6.27 0.07
CA GLU A 901 -2.22 -7.22 1.06
C GLU A 901 -2.44 -6.73 2.49
N ALA A 902 -2.60 -7.64 3.45
CA ALA A 902 -2.99 -7.31 4.82
C ALA A 902 -1.89 -7.69 5.84
N SER A 903 -1.13 -6.70 6.34
CA SER A 903 -0.01 -6.93 7.27
C SER A 903 -0.43 -6.69 8.73
N GLU A 904 -0.33 -7.71 9.60
CA GLU A 904 -0.88 -7.83 11.00
C GLU A 904 -0.45 -6.78 12.06
N ILE A 905 0.11 -5.64 11.64
CA ILE A 905 0.70 -4.63 12.52
C ILE A 905 -0.04 -3.30 12.33
N ALA A 906 -0.91 -2.96 13.28
CA ALA A 906 -1.75 -1.75 13.24
C ALA A 906 -1.90 -1.12 14.64
N LYS A 907 -0.77 -1.01 15.34
CA LYS A 907 -0.68 -0.39 16.66
C LYS A 907 0.52 0.53 16.79
N GLU A 908 1.70 0.05 16.41
CA GLU A 908 2.94 0.82 16.52
C GLU A 908 2.97 1.89 15.41
N ASP A 909 2.99 1.50 14.13
CA ASP A 909 2.97 2.31 12.87
C ASP A 909 2.03 3.55 12.82
N LEU A 910 1.13 3.70 13.79
CA LEU A 910 0.08 4.71 13.79
C LEU A 910 -0.11 5.43 15.13
N GLU A 911 0.40 4.88 16.24
CA GLU A 911 0.69 5.69 17.43
C GLU A 911 1.91 6.59 17.18
N ASP A 912 2.74 6.17 16.23
CA ASP A 912 3.93 6.81 15.65
C ASP A 912 3.65 8.13 14.89
N GLU A 913 2.90 8.09 13.77
CA GLU A 913 2.46 9.29 13.00
C GLU A 913 1.67 10.30 13.87
N GLU A 914 1.20 9.88 15.04
CA GLU A 914 0.47 10.73 15.98
C GLU A 914 1.37 11.63 16.83
N ARG A 915 2.63 11.24 17.01
CA ARG A 915 3.64 12.04 17.73
C ARG A 915 4.13 13.16 16.83
N SER A 916 4.36 12.89 15.54
CA SER A 916 4.73 13.89 14.53
C SER A 916 3.57 14.85 14.16
N SER A 917 2.35 14.34 13.92
CA SER A 917 1.21 15.20 13.57
C SER A 917 0.77 16.17 14.67
N SER A 918 1.22 15.96 15.92
CA SER A 918 1.03 16.91 17.02
C SER A 918 1.86 18.21 16.87
N GLU A 919 2.91 18.20 16.04
CA GLU A 919 3.74 19.37 15.73
C GLU A 919 3.23 20.11 14.47
N GLU A 920 2.64 19.38 13.50
CA GLU A 920 2.18 19.94 12.22
C GLU A 920 0.93 20.85 12.28
N GLU A 921 0.03 20.73 13.27
CA GLU A 921 -1.23 21.51 13.30
C GLU A 921 -0.99 23.05 13.39
N THR A 922 0.24 23.47 13.67
CA THR A 922 0.66 24.89 13.66
C THR A 922 0.98 25.45 12.28
N ALA A 923 1.28 24.61 11.28
CA ALA A 923 2.14 25.00 10.16
C ALA A 923 1.50 25.03 8.76
N ASN A 924 0.23 24.64 8.54
CA ASN A 924 -0.41 24.93 7.25
C ASN A 924 -1.93 25.23 7.27
N ARG A 925 -2.24 26.53 7.26
CA ARG A 925 -3.59 27.09 7.01
C ARG A 925 -3.60 27.90 5.71
N ARG A 926 -3.73 27.24 4.55
CA ARG A 926 -4.56 27.66 3.39
C ARG A 926 -4.34 26.80 2.13
N ASP A 927 -5.43 26.64 1.38
CA ASP A 927 -5.54 26.59 -0.09
C ASP A 927 -4.49 25.73 -0.86
N GLY A 928 -4.76 24.50 -1.33
CA GLY A 928 -5.98 23.68 -1.25
C GLY A 928 -6.58 23.28 -2.61
N TYR A 929 -5.90 22.41 -3.37
CA TYR A 929 -6.44 21.74 -4.58
C TYR A 929 -6.05 20.25 -4.61
N PHE A 930 -6.80 19.44 -5.39
CA PHE A 930 -6.87 17.99 -5.21
C PHE A 930 -7.04 17.26 -6.55
N THR A 931 -5.96 16.71 -7.12
CA THR A 931 -5.97 15.96 -8.40
C THR A 931 -4.87 14.89 -8.41
N SER A 932 -5.24 13.61 -8.32
CA SER A 932 -4.35 12.45 -8.54
C SER A 932 -4.92 11.39 -9.49
N TRP A 933 -6.07 11.67 -10.10
CA TRP A 933 -6.72 10.79 -11.08
C TRP A 933 -6.76 11.49 -12.44
N GLY A 934 -5.94 11.02 -13.37
CA GLY A 934 -5.86 11.48 -14.76
C GLY A 934 -5.33 10.34 -15.65
N PRO A 935 -5.91 10.08 -16.84
CA PRO A 935 -5.67 8.82 -17.56
C PRO A 935 -4.52 8.88 -18.57
N SER A 936 -3.62 7.89 -18.54
CA SER A 936 -2.58 7.64 -19.56
C SER A 936 -2.73 6.23 -20.16
N ARG A 937 -2.99 6.20 -21.46
CA ARG A 937 -3.49 5.07 -22.28
C ARG A 937 -2.53 3.88 -22.41
N PHE A 938 -3.11 2.69 -22.58
CA PHE A 938 -2.45 1.55 -23.24
C PHE A 938 -2.14 1.84 -24.72
N SER A 939 -1.08 1.24 -25.27
CA SER A 939 -0.84 1.07 -26.71
C SER A 939 -0.14 -0.26 -26.98
N MET A 940 -0.46 -0.91 -28.10
CA MET A 940 0.16 -2.18 -28.52
C MET A 940 1.27 -1.98 -29.56
N VAL A 941 2.11 -3.01 -29.70
CA VAL A 941 3.40 -3.06 -30.40
C VAL A 941 3.33 -2.82 -31.91
N SER A 942 4.38 -2.21 -32.47
CA SER A 942 4.89 -2.48 -33.83
C SER A 942 6.42 -2.27 -33.89
N PRO A 943 7.20 -3.04 -34.69
CA PRO A 943 8.67 -3.13 -34.53
C PRO A 943 9.45 -2.64 -35.81
N PRO A 944 10.78 -2.86 -35.97
CA PRO A 944 11.80 -2.01 -35.36
C PRO A 944 12.93 -1.56 -36.35
N THR A 945 13.62 -0.44 -36.08
CA THR A 945 14.87 -0.06 -36.78
C THR A 945 15.83 0.74 -35.90
N SER A 946 16.99 0.14 -35.61
CA SER A 946 18.36 0.71 -35.65
C SER A 946 18.65 2.17 -35.23
N ASP A 947 19.43 2.28 -34.15
CA ASP A 947 20.76 2.90 -34.09
C ASP A 947 20.98 4.44 -33.88
N ASP A 948 22.08 4.69 -33.14
CA ASP A 948 23.00 5.85 -33.04
C ASP A 948 22.71 7.18 -32.28
N GLU A 949 23.51 7.35 -31.22
CA GLU A 949 24.33 8.50 -30.78
C GLU A 949 23.76 9.90 -30.39
N ASP A 950 23.70 10.10 -29.06
CA ASP A 950 24.50 11.07 -28.26
C ASP A 950 24.28 12.62 -28.29
N ASP A 951 24.96 13.28 -27.33
CA ASP A 951 25.24 14.70 -27.08
C ASP A 951 24.15 15.69 -26.60
N ARG A 952 24.07 15.81 -25.27
CA ARG A 952 24.21 17.03 -24.44
C ARG A 952 24.04 18.43 -25.11
N VAL A 953 23.31 19.34 -24.43
CA VAL A 953 23.84 20.53 -23.69
C VAL A 953 22.68 21.41 -23.16
N GLU A 954 22.99 22.27 -22.20
CA GLU A 954 22.10 23.01 -21.29
C GLU A 954 21.41 24.29 -21.86
N ASP A 955 20.41 24.74 -21.09
CA ASP A 955 20.17 26.14 -20.66
C ASP A 955 19.35 27.20 -21.45
N VAL A 956 18.20 27.51 -20.82
CA VAL A 956 17.80 28.84 -20.27
C VAL A 956 17.04 29.90 -21.11
N SER A 957 16.14 30.57 -20.38
CA SER A 957 15.52 31.90 -20.61
C SER A 957 14.26 32.05 -21.51
N SER A 958 13.10 31.86 -20.86
CA SER A 958 12.08 32.90 -20.61
C SER A 958 11.41 33.73 -21.74
N ALA A 959 10.12 34.01 -21.49
CA ALA A 959 9.45 35.33 -21.57
C ALA A 959 8.35 35.54 -22.63
N VAL A 960 7.11 35.65 -22.11
CA VAL A 960 6.13 36.73 -22.36
C VAL A 960 5.35 36.75 -23.71
N GLU A 961 4.04 36.52 -23.55
CA GLU A 961 2.85 37.07 -24.23
C GLU A 961 2.96 38.41 -25.02
N PRO A 962 1.92 38.82 -25.78
CA PRO A 962 0.89 38.05 -26.51
C PRO A 962 0.64 38.61 -27.93
N SER A 963 -0.41 38.18 -28.65
CA SER A 963 -1.55 39.07 -29.04
C SER A 963 -2.48 38.54 -30.15
N GLN A 964 -3.72 39.06 -30.11
CA GLN A 964 -4.66 39.33 -31.22
C GLN A 964 -5.19 38.20 -32.13
N THR A 965 -6.50 37.96 -31.98
CA THR A 965 -7.40 37.47 -33.04
C THR A 965 -7.65 38.55 -34.11
N PRO A 966 -8.22 38.20 -35.28
CA PRO A 966 -9.54 38.80 -35.60
C PRO A 966 -10.50 38.00 -36.53
N MET A 967 -11.81 38.30 -36.43
CA MET A 967 -12.85 38.22 -37.50
C MET A 967 -13.28 36.81 -38.02
N LEU A 968 -14.47 36.55 -38.61
CA LEU A 968 -15.53 37.43 -39.16
C LEU A 968 -16.95 36.75 -39.17
N ARG A 969 -18.01 37.55 -38.92
CA ARG A 969 -19.49 37.41 -39.14
C ARG A 969 -20.11 36.17 -39.87
N ARG A 970 -21.26 35.69 -39.34
CA ARG A 970 -22.66 35.82 -39.89
C ARG A 970 -23.68 35.28 -38.84
N ILE A 971 -24.73 35.98 -38.36
CA ILE A 971 -25.98 36.56 -38.95
C ILE A 971 -27.22 35.62 -38.83
N SER A 972 -28.33 36.16 -38.30
CA SER A 972 -29.74 35.66 -38.24
C SER A 972 -30.05 34.38 -37.40
N SER A 973 -31.18 34.26 -36.67
CA SER A 973 -32.27 35.22 -36.34
C SER A 973 -33.30 34.66 -35.33
N VAL A 974 -33.87 35.52 -34.44
CA VAL A 974 -35.31 35.66 -34.03
C VAL A 974 -36.09 34.39 -33.55
N ALA A 975 -36.88 34.34 -32.47
CA ALA A 975 -37.43 35.24 -31.42
C ALA A 975 -37.74 34.35 -30.17
N SER A 976 -37.74 34.74 -28.88
CA SER A 976 -38.12 35.96 -28.14
C SER A 976 -39.63 36.15 -27.83
N VAL A 977 -40.04 35.74 -26.62
CA VAL A 977 -41.20 36.28 -25.84
C VAL A 977 -40.75 36.41 -24.37
N ILE A 978 -41.31 37.36 -23.62
CA ILE A 978 -40.82 37.84 -22.31
C ILE A 978 -42.03 38.13 -21.37
N LEU A 979 -41.77 38.31 -20.07
CA LEU A 979 -42.58 38.98 -19.02
C LEU A 979 -43.49 38.08 -18.15
N PRO A 980 -43.84 38.50 -16.90
CA PRO A 980 -42.94 39.14 -15.92
C PRO A 980 -43.15 38.67 -14.44
N GLU A 981 -42.38 39.31 -13.57
CA GLU A 981 -42.41 39.35 -12.10
C GLU A 981 -43.76 39.17 -11.38
N HIS A 982 -43.68 38.63 -10.15
CA HIS A 982 -44.20 39.36 -8.98
C HIS A 982 -43.25 39.24 -7.78
N ARG A 983 -43.36 40.17 -6.82
CA ARG A 983 -42.31 40.50 -5.83
C ARG A 983 -42.86 40.62 -4.40
N THR A 984 -41.94 40.49 -3.42
CA THR A 984 -41.94 41.15 -2.08
C THR A 984 -42.98 40.73 -1.01
N PRO A 985 -42.79 41.05 0.31
CA PRO A 985 -41.53 41.11 1.10
C PRO A 985 -41.64 40.74 2.62
N LEU A 986 -40.54 40.93 3.38
CA LEU A 986 -40.41 41.06 4.87
C LEU A 986 -40.66 39.76 5.68
N THR A 987 -40.05 39.44 6.85
CA THR A 987 -38.94 39.94 7.72
C THR A 987 -38.60 38.81 8.75
N ARG A 988 -37.67 38.79 9.73
CA ARG A 988 -36.63 39.65 10.39
C ARG A 988 -35.71 38.69 11.21
N HIS A 989 -34.56 38.99 11.84
CA HIS A 989 -33.58 40.11 11.94
C HIS A 989 -32.25 39.57 12.54
N SER A 990 -31.19 40.40 12.62
CA SER A 990 -29.94 40.17 13.42
C SER A 990 -29.00 39.04 12.96
N SER A 991 -27.65 39.15 13.02
CA SER A 991 -26.76 40.28 13.35
C SER A 991 -25.43 40.12 12.60
N HIS A 992 -24.80 41.22 12.19
CA HIS A 992 -23.46 41.19 11.59
C HIS A 992 -22.36 40.88 12.62
N HIS A 993 -21.42 40.01 12.28
CA HIS A 993 -20.01 40.24 12.59
C HIS A 993 -19.14 40.09 11.35
N ARG A 994 -18.32 41.11 11.09
CA ARG A 994 -17.53 41.31 9.87
C ARG A 994 -16.17 40.63 10.00
N ARG A 995 -15.89 39.59 9.21
CA ARG A 995 -14.54 38.99 9.08
C ARG A 995 -14.09 38.99 7.62
N ARG A 996 -12.76 39.07 7.42
CA ARG A 996 -12.13 39.33 6.11
C ARG A 996 -12.38 38.20 5.11
N SER A 997 -12.57 38.57 3.85
CA SER A 997 -12.56 37.68 2.70
C SER A 997 -11.16 37.12 2.43
N ASN A 998 -11.04 35.80 2.42
CA ASN A 998 -10.07 35.05 1.62
C ASN A 998 -10.88 34.13 0.69
N SER A 999 -10.30 33.77 -0.45
CA SER A 999 -10.97 33.07 -1.56
C SER A 999 -11.54 31.69 -1.16
N GLN A 1000 -12.82 31.46 -1.43
CA GLN A 1000 -13.36 30.12 -1.59
C GLN A 1000 -13.25 29.70 -3.06
N THR A 1001 -12.72 28.50 -3.31
CA THR A 1001 -12.96 27.79 -4.57
C THR A 1001 -14.44 27.42 -4.64
N GLN A 1002 -15.12 27.84 -5.72
CA GLN A 1002 -16.46 27.32 -6.05
C GLN A 1002 -16.33 26.07 -6.92
N MET A 1003 -17.23 25.11 -6.71
CA MET A 1003 -17.50 24.05 -7.68
C MET A 1003 -18.06 24.69 -8.97
N PRO A 1004 -17.77 24.13 -10.17
CA PRO A 1004 -18.47 24.54 -11.39
C PRO A 1004 -19.98 24.30 -11.24
N ALA A 1005 -20.79 25.19 -11.81
CA ALA A 1005 -22.23 25.24 -11.55
C ALA A 1005 -22.97 23.96 -11.98
N VAL A 1006 -23.76 23.40 -11.07
CA VAL A 1006 -24.73 22.33 -11.37
C VAL A 1006 -25.80 22.88 -12.30
N THR A 1007 -25.82 22.43 -13.55
CA THR A 1007 -26.89 22.77 -14.50
C THR A 1007 -28.13 21.88 -14.27
N PRO A 1008 -29.27 22.42 -13.80
CA PRO A 1008 -30.48 21.63 -13.64
C PRO A 1008 -31.06 21.27 -15.01
N SER A 1009 -31.01 20.00 -15.42
CA SER A 1009 -31.56 19.59 -16.73
C SER A 1009 -32.06 18.14 -16.80
N ALA A 1010 -33.34 18.01 -17.18
CA ALA A 1010 -34.16 16.80 -17.28
C ALA A 1010 -34.58 16.15 -15.94
N PRO A 1011 -35.85 15.70 -15.81
CA PRO A 1011 -36.28 14.84 -14.71
C PRO A 1011 -35.69 13.43 -14.85
N ALA A 1012 -35.62 12.71 -13.73
CA ALA A 1012 -35.24 11.29 -13.73
C ALA A 1012 -36.25 10.43 -14.52
N PRO A 1013 -35.82 9.30 -15.11
CA PRO A 1013 -36.74 8.37 -15.79
C PRO A 1013 -37.84 7.88 -14.84
N SER A 1014 -39.07 7.81 -15.35
CA SER A 1014 -40.16 7.12 -14.64
C SER A 1014 -39.89 5.61 -14.62
N PRO A 1015 -40.23 4.90 -13.53
CA PRO A 1015 -40.03 3.47 -13.43
C PRO A 1015 -41.11 2.75 -14.23
N SER A 1016 -40.88 1.48 -14.52
CA SER A 1016 -41.94 0.63 -15.06
C SER A 1016 -41.88 -0.79 -14.51
N ILE A 1017 -43.05 -1.40 -14.35
CA ILE A 1017 -43.21 -2.83 -14.09
C ILE A 1017 -43.52 -3.55 -15.38
N ARG A 1018 -42.95 -4.75 -15.51
CA ARG A 1018 -43.08 -5.61 -16.68
C ARG A 1018 -44.54 -5.88 -17.01
N ARG A 1019 -44.99 -5.48 -18.21
CA ARG A 1019 -46.41 -5.57 -18.62
C ARG A 1019 -46.87 -7.01 -18.89
N ARG A 1020 -47.10 -7.79 -17.84
CA ARG A 1020 -47.85 -9.05 -17.85
C ARG A 1020 -48.89 -9.08 -16.73
N SER A 1021 -50.15 -8.95 -17.12
CA SER A 1021 -51.32 -8.71 -16.27
C SER A 1021 -51.33 -7.35 -15.56
N ILE A 1022 -52.53 -6.79 -15.42
CA ILE A 1022 -52.84 -5.59 -14.61
C ILE A 1022 -52.86 -5.94 -13.11
N THR A 1023 -52.82 -7.22 -12.76
CA THR A 1023 -52.98 -7.75 -11.40
C THR A 1023 -51.65 -7.99 -10.66
N SER A 1024 -50.57 -7.31 -11.02
CA SER A 1024 -49.31 -7.30 -10.25
C SER A 1024 -49.56 -6.85 -8.80
N HIS A 1025 -48.73 -7.32 -7.86
CA HIS A 1025 -48.97 -7.21 -6.41
C HIS A 1025 -49.40 -5.80 -5.98
N PRO A 1026 -50.48 -5.64 -5.18
CA PRO A 1026 -51.23 -4.38 -5.02
C PRO A 1026 -50.51 -3.27 -4.25
N ASP A 1027 -49.21 -3.42 -4.03
CA ASP A 1027 -48.29 -2.46 -3.42
C ASP A 1027 -47.42 -1.83 -4.53
N ILE A 1028 -46.53 -2.60 -5.17
CA ILE A 1028 -45.65 -2.12 -6.26
C ILE A 1028 -46.45 -1.49 -7.43
N THR A 1029 -47.57 -2.11 -7.86
CA THR A 1029 -48.40 -1.56 -8.95
C THR A 1029 -48.89 -0.17 -8.63
N LYS A 1030 -49.44 0.02 -7.41
CA LYS A 1030 -49.94 1.33 -6.96
C LYS A 1030 -48.80 2.31 -6.73
N LEU A 1031 -47.62 1.84 -6.36
CA LEU A 1031 -46.43 2.68 -6.16
C LEU A 1031 -45.94 3.27 -7.50
N VAL A 1032 -45.90 2.46 -8.56
CA VAL A 1032 -45.63 2.91 -9.94
C VAL A 1032 -46.72 3.86 -10.43
N GLU A 1033 -48.00 3.54 -10.20
CA GLU A 1033 -49.12 4.43 -10.52
C GLU A 1033 -49.04 5.77 -9.78
N ASN A 1034 -48.69 5.76 -8.49
CA ASN A 1034 -48.59 6.95 -7.67
C ASN A 1034 -47.45 7.86 -8.11
N TRP A 1035 -46.25 7.31 -8.36
CA TRP A 1035 -45.15 8.07 -8.97
C TRP A 1035 -45.57 8.60 -10.35
N THR A 1036 -46.20 7.79 -11.20
CA THR A 1036 -46.68 8.24 -12.52
C THR A 1036 -47.69 9.39 -12.44
N GLN A 1037 -48.48 9.48 -11.35
CA GLN A 1037 -49.48 10.54 -11.14
C GLN A 1037 -48.93 11.78 -10.43
N GLN A 1038 -48.03 11.63 -9.46
CA GLN A 1038 -47.57 12.71 -8.57
C GLN A 1038 -46.14 13.20 -8.87
N GLY A 1039 -45.40 12.49 -9.72
CA GLY A 1039 -43.94 12.65 -9.81
C GLY A 1039 -43.21 11.88 -8.69
N PRO A 1040 -41.87 11.95 -8.64
CA PRO A 1040 -41.13 11.38 -7.52
C PRO A 1040 -41.47 12.18 -6.25
N ALA A 1041 -41.79 11.49 -5.15
CA ALA A 1041 -42.12 12.15 -3.88
C ALA A 1041 -40.92 12.92 -3.28
N ASN A 1042 -39.71 12.59 -3.74
CA ASN A 1042 -38.43 13.19 -3.39
C ASN A 1042 -37.80 13.90 -4.61
N GLU A 1043 -37.03 14.96 -4.35
CA GLU A 1043 -36.10 15.47 -5.36
C GLU A 1043 -35.05 14.39 -5.68
N THR A 1044 -34.88 14.08 -6.97
CA THR A 1044 -33.85 13.15 -7.46
C THR A 1044 -32.76 13.95 -8.16
N LEU A 1045 -31.53 13.87 -7.64
CA LEU A 1045 -30.37 14.56 -8.19
C LEU A 1045 -29.80 13.74 -9.35
N VAL A 1046 -29.87 14.28 -10.58
CA VAL A 1046 -29.35 13.61 -11.78
C VAL A 1046 -27.98 14.19 -12.14
N TYR A 1047 -26.93 13.37 -12.01
CA TYR A 1047 -25.56 13.76 -12.31
C TYR A 1047 -25.20 13.40 -13.76
N LYS A 1048 -25.01 14.44 -14.57
CA LYS A 1048 -24.65 14.33 -15.99
C LYS A 1048 -23.18 14.55 -16.27
N HIS A 1049 -22.73 14.10 -17.44
CA HIS A 1049 -21.39 14.36 -17.94
C HIS A 1049 -21.30 15.70 -18.68
N PRO A 1050 -20.16 16.42 -18.60
CA PRO A 1050 -19.95 17.64 -19.37
C PRO A 1050 -19.92 17.28 -20.87
N SER A 1051 -20.78 17.93 -21.65
CA SER A 1051 -20.91 17.63 -23.08
C SER A 1051 -19.58 17.87 -23.81
N PRO A 1052 -19.09 16.92 -24.63
CA PRO A 1052 -17.90 17.16 -25.45
C PRO A 1052 -18.19 18.32 -26.41
N SER A 1053 -17.39 19.39 -26.31
CA SER A 1053 -17.51 20.53 -27.22
C SER A 1053 -17.32 20.05 -28.66
N LEU A 1054 -18.35 20.23 -29.50
CA LEU A 1054 -18.35 19.83 -30.89
C LEU A 1054 -17.13 20.45 -31.61
N ARG A 1055 -16.12 19.61 -31.88
CA ARG A 1055 -15.17 19.88 -32.96
C ARG A 1055 -15.95 19.74 -34.27
N THR A 1056 -16.47 20.87 -34.76
CA THR A 1056 -17.02 20.97 -36.11
C THR A 1056 -15.96 20.59 -37.14
N PRO A 1057 -16.37 19.99 -38.28
CA PRO A 1057 -15.47 19.34 -39.24
C PRO A 1057 -14.55 20.31 -39.98
#